data_AF-A0A9Q0S720-F1
#
_entry.id   AF-A0A9Q0S720-F1
#
_cell.length_a   1.000
_cell.length_b   1.000
_cell.length_c   1.000
_cell.angle_alpha   90.00
_cell.angle_beta   90.00
_cell.angle_gamma   90.00
#
_symmetry.space_group_name_H-M   'P 1'
#
loop_
_entity.id
_entity.type
_entity.pdbx_description
1 polymer ?
#
loop_
_entity_poly.entity_id
_entity_poly.type
_entity_poly.pdbx_seq_one_letter_code
_entity_poly.pdbx_strand_id
1 'polypeptide(L)'
;MNFKGKVALITGGSSGIGADAAYHFAKLGANVSIVGRNEQRLNAVAEKIEASGSEAPLSIVADVTKDAERIVDETIKKFGRLDVLVNSAGYASRDNVENINFVDFDRLFDTNVRSAINITKFCIPHLEKTKGNIVNVSSVTGIVSSFSRLSYSISKAALDQFTKCSALDLASKGIRVNSVNPALIRTNIFESFGATKEQYDVYLNSAHSAYPIGRIGEVSDTSSAIVFLADNEKASFLTGTLLQSYQITYIKIFSAISPPPASWILERSLDGENFEPWQYFSTSDSECLSRYNRSARLSSTRFLSDKEVTCNTKFSTQLQIENGKINLSLVNHRPGAETSSVEFLEFTLARYIRLRLQGMHETERRFYSIRHLKIGGRVDCSGHASDTTNSGDDIDECVCLHNTCGANCEKCCPLFNQRAYLQGTITDINRCEKCECNGHATECYYNPEVDQRGLSVNTEGIASGGGVCLNCSDLTAGINCEKCIPHYYRPYDVPADAESPCIPCDCDPKRSEGPCSSIGGECNCKSGFTGPKCLECAVGHKGEDCVKCTCDERGTMHGGQCESHCQCKLHVEGSRCDKCLPGYFALSSSNSEGCMKCYCSGVSQICRSYTVKFSTYETLDNWRVTDISKQNFALPSVDNDTGHLVFGMYEFPETEAVYWLAPDSYCGNLLESYGSHLSFRMAWIIVRGDTSGKPTSGPSVILIGKNGMKIAHGDNVYKHSNASIDVFLSEDGWYHVPRTVKDIVTRLRRTEYRGDPVTRVQFMSVLSDVESILIRGTFHTDQVESVLISVNVNSGFSDSDESEFNLVEKCECPIGYTGLSCEKCDFGYVRIYENSTSHEKLGKCVPCSCNGHAETCDLDLDKCGECQHNTDGERCERCAVGYYGNAMLGTPYDCKRCSCPLSIDSNNFSPSCQLHEVSMDMNRMSNELIQRHINTSLDFVCNQCEDGYTGAKCEICDDGFYGRPDVIGSKCMPCPCNGGPCDPNTGRCIACLGNTEGWRCERCKDGYWGDPHDGCELCNCYEVGAISNVCDVTNGQCVCKPRFGGHQCDECEFGFGNITLDCPPCECNINGSSDTFCDRESGQCPCKMGIEGLKCDTCMDTYFGLSIDGCEDMRDKRQIQKDKLIEL
;
A
#
# COMPACT_ATOMS: atom_id res chain seq x y z
N MET A 1 -10.51 32.03 -9.91
CA MET A 1 -10.52 33.49 -10.14
C MET A 1 -11.97 33.87 -10.28
N ASN A 2 -12.48 34.73 -9.40
CA ASN A 2 -13.89 35.10 -9.37
C ASN A 2 -13.99 36.62 -9.22
N PHE A 3 -14.62 37.27 -10.19
CA PHE A 3 -14.81 38.71 -10.22
C PHE A 3 -16.28 39.13 -10.14
N LYS A 4 -17.19 38.19 -9.83
CA LYS A 4 -18.63 38.45 -9.67
C LYS A 4 -18.89 39.65 -8.74
N GLY A 5 -19.47 40.71 -9.28
CA GLY A 5 -19.81 41.94 -8.55
C GLY A 5 -18.63 42.87 -8.22
N LYS A 6 -17.44 42.63 -8.79
CA LYS A 6 -16.30 43.55 -8.81
C LYS A 6 -16.34 44.39 -10.08
N VAL A 7 -15.77 45.61 -10.03
CA VAL A 7 -15.71 46.53 -11.18
C VAL A 7 -14.27 46.69 -11.68
N ALA A 8 -14.08 46.51 -12.99
CA ALA A 8 -12.81 46.69 -13.67
C ALA A 8 -12.86 47.88 -14.65
N LEU A 9 -11.97 48.86 -14.48
CA LEU A 9 -11.77 49.98 -15.41
C LEU A 9 -10.55 49.70 -16.28
N ILE A 10 -10.75 49.64 -17.61
CA ILE A 10 -9.73 49.19 -18.55
C ILE A 10 -9.51 50.26 -19.62
N THR A 11 -8.33 50.88 -19.56
CA THR A 11 -7.91 51.87 -20.55
C THR A 11 -7.30 51.19 -21.77
N GLY A 12 -7.57 51.72 -22.98
CA GLY A 12 -7.20 51.03 -24.22
C GLY A 12 -8.12 49.85 -24.55
N GLY A 13 -9.31 49.78 -23.95
CA GLY A 13 -10.28 48.69 -24.09
C GLY A 13 -10.89 48.53 -25.49
N SER A 14 -10.57 49.42 -26.46
CA SER A 14 -11.08 49.36 -27.82
C SER A 14 -10.38 48.36 -28.74
N SER A 15 -9.20 47.84 -28.38
CA SER A 15 -8.47 46.86 -29.21
C SER A 15 -7.35 46.14 -28.45
N GLY A 16 -6.79 45.08 -29.05
CA GLY A 16 -5.61 44.38 -28.54
C GLY A 16 -5.76 43.82 -27.12
N ILE A 17 -4.69 43.91 -26.33
CA ILE A 17 -4.61 43.39 -24.96
C ILE A 17 -5.71 43.96 -24.06
N GLY A 18 -6.04 45.26 -24.19
CA GLY A 18 -7.08 45.90 -23.38
C GLY A 18 -8.49 45.37 -23.66
N ALA A 19 -8.83 45.18 -24.94
CA ALA A 19 -10.11 44.57 -25.32
C ALA A 19 -10.24 43.11 -24.88
N ASP A 20 -9.14 42.34 -24.98
CA ASP A 20 -9.14 40.94 -24.57
C ASP A 20 -9.14 40.77 -23.04
N ALA A 21 -8.48 41.65 -22.29
CA ALA A 21 -8.61 41.73 -20.84
C ALA A 21 -10.05 42.06 -20.43
N ALA A 22 -10.71 43.02 -21.09
CA ALA A 22 -12.12 43.34 -20.84
C ALA A 22 -13.03 42.13 -21.03
N TYR A 23 -12.83 41.36 -22.10
CA TYR A 23 -13.54 40.12 -22.34
C TYR A 23 -13.33 39.08 -21.24
N HIS A 24 -12.07 38.87 -20.80
CA HIS A 24 -11.77 37.91 -19.73
C HIS A 24 -12.31 38.33 -18.36
N PHE A 25 -12.26 39.62 -17.99
CA PHE A 25 -12.87 40.12 -16.76
C PHE A 25 -14.39 39.95 -16.77
N ALA A 26 -15.05 40.32 -17.88
CA ALA A 26 -16.50 40.18 -18.02
C ALA A 26 -16.95 38.70 -17.94
N LYS A 27 -16.24 37.79 -18.61
CA LYS A 27 -16.48 36.34 -18.56
C LYS A 27 -16.32 35.75 -17.15
N LEU A 28 -15.50 36.37 -16.29
CA LEU A 28 -15.34 36.00 -14.88
C LEU A 28 -16.30 36.73 -13.92
N GLY A 29 -17.32 37.41 -14.48
CA GLY A 29 -18.39 38.08 -13.74
C GLY A 29 -18.09 39.51 -13.30
N ALA A 30 -17.02 40.13 -13.79
CA ALA A 30 -16.74 41.54 -13.51
C ALA A 30 -17.67 42.45 -14.31
N ASN A 31 -18.04 43.59 -13.71
CA ASN A 31 -18.66 44.69 -14.43
C ASN A 31 -17.54 45.57 -15.00
N VAL A 32 -17.50 45.73 -16.32
CA VAL A 32 -16.34 46.32 -17.00
C VAL A 32 -16.65 47.70 -17.58
N SER A 33 -15.75 48.65 -17.38
CA SER A 33 -15.72 49.92 -18.13
C SER A 33 -14.56 49.88 -19.12
N ILE A 34 -14.86 50.03 -20.41
CA ILE A 34 -13.86 50.03 -21.49
C ILE A 34 -13.68 51.44 -22.05
N VAL A 35 -12.44 51.91 -22.13
CA VAL A 35 -12.12 53.30 -22.49
C VAL A 35 -11.27 53.34 -23.75
N GLY A 36 -11.66 54.18 -24.71
CA GLY A 36 -10.95 54.38 -25.97
C GLY A 36 -11.45 55.59 -26.75
N ARG A 37 -10.72 55.95 -27.81
CA ARG A 37 -11.06 57.12 -28.66
C ARG A 37 -11.91 56.79 -29.88
N ASN A 38 -12.02 55.52 -30.25
CA ASN A 38 -12.77 55.07 -31.41
C ASN A 38 -14.05 54.36 -30.92
N GLU A 39 -15.17 55.07 -31.05
CA GLU A 39 -16.51 54.62 -30.65
C GLU A 39 -16.93 53.33 -31.34
N GLN A 40 -16.70 53.19 -32.65
CA GLN A 40 -17.04 51.98 -33.42
C GLN A 40 -16.28 50.75 -32.90
N ARG A 41 -14.98 50.90 -32.60
CA ARG A 41 -14.17 49.81 -32.02
C ARG A 41 -14.59 49.47 -30.58
N LEU A 42 -15.01 50.46 -29.77
CA LEU A 42 -15.57 50.19 -28.44
C LEU A 42 -16.89 49.42 -28.52
N ASN A 43 -17.81 49.84 -29.39
CA ASN A 43 -19.10 49.19 -29.56
C ASN A 43 -18.94 47.74 -30.03
N ALA A 44 -18.03 47.46 -30.98
CA ALA A 44 -17.73 46.09 -31.40
C ALA A 44 -17.16 45.21 -30.26
N VAL A 45 -16.39 45.78 -29.32
CA VAL A 45 -15.93 45.05 -28.12
C VAL A 45 -17.07 44.84 -27.13
N ALA A 46 -17.98 45.82 -26.96
CA ALA A 46 -19.16 45.69 -26.13
C ALA A 46 -20.11 44.60 -26.62
N GLU A 47 -20.46 44.62 -27.92
CA GLU A 47 -21.27 43.58 -28.58
C GLU A 47 -20.64 42.18 -28.42
N LYS A 48 -19.31 42.06 -28.55
CA LYS A 48 -18.61 40.78 -28.33
C LYS A 48 -18.69 40.29 -26.87
N ILE A 49 -18.69 41.21 -25.89
CA ILE A 49 -18.84 40.87 -24.47
C ILE A 49 -20.28 40.45 -24.18
N GLU A 50 -21.28 41.18 -24.67
CA GLU A 50 -22.71 40.85 -24.51
C GLU A 50 -23.05 39.49 -25.17
N ALA A 51 -22.54 39.24 -26.38
CA ALA A 51 -22.72 37.97 -27.09
C ALA A 51 -22.13 36.74 -26.35
N SER A 52 -21.24 36.95 -25.38
CA SER A 52 -20.72 35.88 -24.51
C SER A 52 -21.60 35.55 -23.30
N GLY A 53 -22.72 36.26 -23.12
CA GLY A 53 -23.62 36.13 -21.97
C GLY A 53 -23.17 36.92 -20.73
N SER A 54 -22.19 37.81 -20.87
CA SER A 54 -21.74 38.71 -19.80
C SER A 54 -22.55 40.02 -19.77
N GLU A 55 -22.51 40.77 -18.66
CA GLU A 55 -23.15 42.09 -18.58
C GLU A 55 -22.54 43.08 -19.57
N ALA A 56 -23.40 43.92 -20.17
CA ALA A 56 -23.01 44.99 -21.09
C ALA A 56 -21.99 45.95 -20.46
N PRO A 57 -20.79 46.11 -21.05
CA PRO A 57 -19.76 46.98 -20.49
C PRO A 57 -20.11 48.46 -20.68
N LEU A 58 -19.59 49.32 -19.80
CA LEU A 58 -19.67 50.77 -20.00
C LEU A 58 -18.60 51.21 -21.01
N SER A 59 -19.03 51.49 -22.24
CA SER A 59 -18.18 52.09 -23.27
C SER A 59 -18.01 53.60 -23.03
N ILE A 60 -16.79 54.04 -22.71
CA ILE A 60 -16.45 55.45 -22.51
C ILE A 60 -15.59 55.95 -23.68
N VAL A 61 -16.16 56.81 -24.52
CA VAL A 61 -15.42 57.52 -25.58
C VAL A 61 -14.65 58.68 -24.94
N ALA A 62 -13.31 58.55 -24.87
CA ALA A 62 -12.44 59.49 -24.16
C ALA A 62 -10.98 59.46 -24.64
N ASP A 63 -10.28 60.58 -24.51
CA ASP A 63 -8.83 60.63 -24.64
C ASP A 63 -8.20 60.58 -23.24
N VAL A 64 -7.54 59.47 -22.92
CA VAL A 64 -6.90 59.21 -21.61
C VAL A 64 -5.86 60.28 -21.22
N THR A 65 -5.34 61.05 -22.17
CA THR A 65 -4.42 62.17 -21.89
C THR A 65 -5.10 63.40 -21.30
N LYS A 66 -6.44 63.51 -21.41
CA LYS A 66 -7.24 64.69 -21.04
C LYS A 66 -8.41 64.38 -20.10
N ASP A 67 -9.10 63.26 -20.32
CA ASP A 67 -10.39 62.92 -19.70
C ASP A 67 -10.27 62.12 -18.38
N ALA A 68 -9.09 62.06 -17.75
CA ALA A 68 -8.80 61.11 -16.66
C ALA A 68 -9.81 61.13 -15.49
N GLU A 69 -10.25 62.32 -15.06
CA GLU A 69 -11.26 62.49 -14.01
C GLU A 69 -12.64 62.01 -14.48
N ARG A 70 -13.09 62.47 -15.66
CA ARG A 70 -14.36 62.09 -16.28
C ARG A 70 -14.51 60.58 -16.48
N ILE A 71 -13.44 59.90 -16.91
CA ILE A 71 -13.40 58.44 -17.10
C ILE A 71 -13.71 57.70 -15.80
N VAL A 72 -13.13 58.15 -14.68
CA VAL A 72 -13.37 57.56 -13.35
C VAL A 72 -14.76 57.92 -12.86
N ASP A 73 -15.18 59.18 -12.99
CA ASP A 73 -16.51 59.64 -12.59
C ASP A 73 -17.65 58.90 -13.31
N GLU A 74 -17.55 58.69 -14.63
CA GLU A 74 -18.56 57.92 -15.39
C GLU A 74 -18.61 56.45 -14.94
N THR A 75 -17.45 55.83 -14.69
CA THR A 75 -17.34 54.47 -14.15
C THR A 75 -18.00 54.35 -12.77
N ILE A 76 -17.68 55.27 -11.86
CA ILE A 76 -18.24 55.29 -10.50
C ILE A 76 -19.72 55.67 -10.50
N LYS A 77 -20.16 56.57 -11.38
CA LYS A 77 -21.58 56.92 -11.54
C LYS A 77 -22.43 55.75 -12.06
N LYS A 78 -21.86 54.87 -12.89
CA LYS A 78 -22.53 53.69 -13.42
C LYS A 78 -22.57 52.53 -12.43
N PHE A 79 -21.45 52.23 -11.74
CA PHE A 79 -21.30 51.00 -10.96
C PHE A 79 -21.08 51.20 -9.45
N GLY A 80 -20.90 52.44 -8.97
CA GLY A 80 -20.77 52.80 -7.55
C GLY A 80 -19.45 52.40 -6.86
N ARG A 81 -18.61 51.59 -7.50
CA ARG A 81 -17.36 51.03 -6.95
C ARG A 81 -16.30 50.87 -8.04
N LEU A 82 -15.06 50.65 -7.62
CA LEU A 82 -13.94 50.27 -8.49
C LEU A 82 -13.02 49.30 -7.73
N ASP A 83 -12.68 48.17 -8.33
CA ASP A 83 -11.88 47.10 -7.71
C ASP A 83 -10.58 46.84 -8.46
N VAL A 84 -10.57 47.00 -9.79
CA VAL A 84 -9.41 46.76 -10.65
C VAL A 84 -9.24 47.95 -11.61
N LEU A 85 -8.02 48.48 -11.69
CA LEU A 85 -7.61 49.39 -12.76
C LEU A 85 -6.60 48.67 -13.67
N VAL A 86 -6.87 48.60 -14.97
CA VAL A 86 -5.92 48.13 -15.98
C VAL A 86 -5.48 49.31 -16.85
N ASN A 87 -4.22 49.70 -16.69
CA ASN A 87 -3.59 50.72 -17.52
C ASN A 87 -2.99 50.05 -18.78
N SER A 88 -3.84 49.83 -19.79
CA SER A 88 -3.45 49.23 -21.08
C SER A 88 -3.48 50.21 -22.26
N ALA A 89 -3.87 51.47 -22.06
CA ALA A 89 -3.75 52.49 -23.10
C ALA A 89 -2.28 52.80 -23.39
N GLY A 90 -1.87 52.61 -24.64
CA GLY A 90 -0.53 52.95 -25.09
C GLY A 90 -0.31 52.66 -26.57
N TYR A 91 0.82 53.14 -27.09
CA TYR A 91 1.27 52.89 -28.45
C TYR A 91 2.80 52.84 -28.53
N ALA A 92 3.36 52.44 -29.67
CA ALA A 92 4.80 52.37 -29.91
C ALA A 92 5.27 53.38 -30.97
N SER A 93 6.44 53.95 -30.75
CA SER A 93 7.18 54.74 -31.75
C SER A 93 8.28 53.90 -32.39
N ARG A 94 8.81 54.37 -33.54
CA ARG A 94 9.95 53.78 -34.22
C ARG A 94 11.04 54.85 -34.41
N ASP A 95 11.98 54.89 -33.48
CA ASP A 95 12.98 55.95 -33.34
C ASP A 95 14.30 55.43 -32.71
N ASN A 96 15.35 56.23 -32.85
CA ASN A 96 16.68 56.01 -32.31
C ASN A 96 17.29 57.36 -31.85
N VAL A 97 18.55 57.35 -31.38
CA VAL A 97 19.22 58.54 -30.83
C VAL A 97 19.40 59.66 -31.87
N GLU A 98 19.55 59.32 -33.15
CA GLU A 98 19.83 60.28 -34.23
C GLU A 98 18.57 60.92 -34.81
N ASN A 99 17.41 60.27 -34.69
CA ASN A 99 16.16 60.68 -35.36
C ASN A 99 14.96 60.91 -34.42
N ILE A 100 15.21 61.06 -33.11
CA ILE A 100 14.16 61.31 -32.11
C ILE A 100 13.42 62.65 -32.35
N ASN A 101 12.10 62.58 -32.52
CA ASN A 101 11.23 63.74 -32.56
C ASN A 101 10.63 64.00 -31.17
N PHE A 102 11.03 65.08 -30.52
CA PHE A 102 10.55 65.40 -29.17
C PHE A 102 9.02 65.64 -29.09
N VAL A 103 8.37 66.07 -30.17
CA VAL A 103 6.90 66.24 -30.18
C VAL A 103 6.18 64.88 -30.12
N ASP A 104 6.70 63.87 -30.83
CA ASP A 104 6.15 62.51 -30.79
C ASP A 104 6.57 61.77 -29.51
N PHE A 105 7.77 62.04 -28.98
CA PHE A 105 8.24 61.58 -27.67
C PHE A 105 7.32 62.07 -26.54
N ASP A 106 7.03 63.37 -26.47
CA ASP A 106 6.18 63.95 -25.44
C ASP A 106 4.76 63.36 -25.51
N ARG A 107 4.21 63.22 -26.72
CA ARG A 107 2.89 62.59 -26.95
C ARG A 107 2.86 61.11 -26.54
N LEU A 108 3.96 60.40 -26.77
CA LEU A 108 4.15 59.00 -26.38
C LEU A 108 4.21 58.86 -24.86
N PHE A 109 4.95 59.74 -24.18
CA PHE A 109 5.02 59.81 -22.71
C PHE A 109 3.69 60.23 -22.09
N ASP A 110 2.99 61.21 -22.68
CA ASP A 110 1.68 61.64 -22.23
C ASP A 110 0.66 60.49 -22.28
N THR A 111 0.74 59.65 -23.32
CA THR A 111 -0.15 58.50 -23.47
C THR A 111 0.30 57.30 -22.63
N ASN A 112 1.54 56.83 -22.77
CA ASN A 112 2.01 55.59 -22.13
C ASN A 112 2.29 55.73 -20.62
N VAL A 113 2.58 56.94 -20.13
CA VAL A 113 3.05 57.17 -18.76
C VAL A 113 2.17 58.17 -18.02
N ARG A 114 2.01 59.41 -18.53
CA ARG A 114 1.24 60.45 -17.81
C ARG A 114 -0.22 60.09 -17.65
N SER A 115 -0.85 59.48 -18.66
CA SER A 115 -2.25 59.04 -18.58
C SER A 115 -2.45 57.98 -17.48
N ALA A 116 -1.57 56.97 -17.41
CA ALA A 116 -1.61 55.92 -16.39
C ALA A 116 -1.43 56.49 -14.98
N ILE A 117 -0.51 57.44 -14.80
CA ILE A 117 -0.32 58.17 -13.53
C ILE A 117 -1.58 58.97 -13.15
N ASN A 118 -2.13 59.74 -14.09
CA ASN A 118 -3.31 60.59 -13.84
C ASN A 118 -4.56 59.77 -13.52
N ILE A 119 -4.85 58.71 -14.29
CA ILE A 119 -6.01 57.84 -14.05
C ILE A 119 -5.83 57.09 -12.73
N THR A 120 -4.63 56.57 -12.45
CA THR A 120 -4.31 55.97 -11.14
C THR A 120 -4.59 56.94 -10.00
N LYS A 121 -4.15 58.20 -10.10
CA LYS A 121 -4.38 59.24 -9.09
C LYS A 121 -5.88 59.42 -8.76
N PHE A 122 -6.74 59.48 -9.77
CA PHE A 122 -8.20 59.59 -9.56
C PHE A 122 -8.85 58.28 -9.09
N CYS A 123 -8.28 57.11 -9.42
CA CYS A 123 -8.79 55.81 -8.96
C CYS A 123 -8.48 55.50 -7.48
N ILE A 124 -7.38 56.02 -6.92
CA ILE A 124 -6.93 55.70 -5.54
C ILE A 124 -8.04 55.82 -4.49
N PRO A 125 -8.85 56.90 -4.39
CA PRO A 125 -9.90 57.03 -3.37
C PRO A 125 -11.02 56.00 -3.46
N HIS A 126 -11.13 55.30 -4.61
CA HIS A 126 -12.13 54.26 -4.85
C HIS A 126 -11.52 52.86 -4.64
N LEU A 127 -10.30 52.63 -5.13
CA LEU A 127 -9.52 51.40 -4.90
C LEU A 127 -9.17 51.21 -3.41
N GLU A 128 -8.94 52.28 -2.66
CA GLU A 128 -8.64 52.22 -1.21
C GLU A 128 -9.82 51.70 -0.38
N LYS A 129 -11.06 51.92 -0.86
CA LYS A 129 -12.30 51.43 -0.23
C LYS A 129 -12.52 49.94 -0.48
N THR A 130 -12.13 49.45 -1.66
CA THR A 130 -12.30 48.05 -2.08
C THR A 130 -11.10 47.16 -1.77
N LYS A 131 -9.97 47.75 -1.35
CA LYS A 131 -8.66 47.08 -1.33
C LYS A 131 -8.32 46.51 -2.70
N GLY A 132 -8.58 47.33 -3.72
CA GLY A 132 -8.44 47.00 -5.12
C GLY A 132 -7.00 46.88 -5.57
N ASN A 133 -6.80 46.74 -6.88
CA ASN A 133 -5.48 46.58 -7.46
C ASN A 133 -5.34 47.30 -8.81
N ILE A 134 -4.09 47.49 -9.20
CA ILE A 134 -3.69 48.17 -10.41
C ILE A 134 -2.75 47.25 -11.19
N VAL A 135 -3.05 47.02 -12.47
CA VAL A 135 -2.17 46.30 -13.39
C VAL A 135 -1.80 47.21 -14.55
N ASN A 136 -0.51 47.53 -14.65
CA ASN A 136 0.05 48.30 -15.75
C ASN A 136 0.48 47.35 -16.87
N VAL A 137 0.16 47.67 -18.13
CA VAL A 137 0.63 46.91 -19.30
C VAL A 137 1.85 47.61 -19.88
N SER A 138 3.02 47.13 -19.49
CA SER A 138 4.30 47.69 -19.91
C SER A 138 4.80 47.01 -21.20
N SER A 139 6.09 46.65 -21.27
CA SER A 139 6.69 45.85 -22.35
C SER A 139 7.99 45.22 -21.86
N VAL A 140 8.41 44.11 -22.46
CA VAL A 140 9.77 43.56 -22.27
C VAL A 140 10.83 44.64 -22.55
N THR A 141 10.57 45.53 -23.51
CA THR A 141 11.47 46.62 -23.91
C THR A 141 11.56 47.78 -22.90
N GLY A 142 10.85 47.70 -21.77
CA GLY A 142 11.06 48.56 -20.59
C GLY A 142 12.15 48.03 -19.64
N ILE A 143 12.56 46.77 -19.84
CA ILE A 143 13.58 46.06 -19.06
C ILE A 143 14.83 45.84 -19.92
N VAL A 144 14.62 45.34 -21.15
CA VAL A 144 15.68 45.06 -22.14
C VAL A 144 15.70 46.13 -23.24
N SER A 145 16.78 46.20 -23.99
CA SER A 145 16.93 47.23 -25.03
C SER A 145 16.16 46.83 -26.31
N SER A 146 15.84 47.77 -27.19
CA SER A 146 15.23 47.38 -28.47
C SER A 146 15.64 48.33 -29.58
N PHE A 147 16.26 47.77 -30.62
CA PHE A 147 16.73 48.54 -31.76
C PHE A 147 15.57 49.27 -32.45
N SER A 148 15.78 50.55 -32.78
CA SER A 148 14.79 51.39 -33.47
C SER A 148 13.47 51.61 -32.70
N ARG A 149 13.45 51.51 -31.36
CA ARG A 149 12.28 51.81 -30.50
C ARG A 149 12.64 52.63 -29.23
N LEU A 150 13.61 53.53 -29.33
CA LEU A 150 14.20 54.24 -28.20
C LEU A 150 13.16 54.90 -27.26
N SER A 151 12.30 55.78 -27.77
CA SER A 151 11.34 56.52 -26.96
C SER A 151 10.30 55.59 -26.32
N TYR A 152 9.89 54.54 -27.04
CA TYR A 152 8.97 53.54 -26.53
C TYR A 152 9.58 52.76 -25.36
N SER A 153 10.81 52.26 -25.51
CA SER A 153 11.57 51.60 -24.45
C SER A 153 11.68 52.47 -23.20
N ILE A 154 12.09 53.74 -23.33
CA ILE A 154 12.20 54.65 -22.17
C ILE A 154 10.81 54.90 -21.54
N SER A 155 9.75 55.03 -22.34
CA SER A 155 8.39 55.20 -21.81
C SER A 155 7.90 53.98 -21.01
N LYS A 156 8.28 52.76 -21.43
CA LYS A 156 7.92 51.52 -20.74
C LYS A 156 8.78 51.28 -19.50
N ALA A 157 10.07 51.60 -19.54
CA ALA A 157 10.93 51.63 -18.35
C ALA A 157 10.42 52.63 -17.29
N ALA A 158 9.92 53.79 -17.71
CA ALA A 158 9.29 54.76 -16.82
C ALA A 158 7.98 54.24 -16.20
N LEU A 159 7.18 53.47 -16.96
CA LEU A 159 5.97 52.81 -16.45
C LEU A 159 6.29 51.66 -15.48
N ASP A 160 7.36 50.89 -15.73
CA ASP A 160 7.86 49.86 -14.80
C ASP A 160 8.34 50.49 -13.48
N GLN A 161 9.07 51.61 -13.56
CA GLN A 161 9.52 52.32 -12.37
C GLN A 161 8.35 52.97 -11.61
N PHE A 162 7.36 53.54 -12.33
CA PHE A 162 6.13 54.02 -11.71
C PHE A 162 5.38 52.89 -10.98
N THR A 163 5.31 51.69 -11.58
CA THR A 163 4.72 50.51 -10.94
C THR A 163 5.42 50.19 -9.62
N LYS A 164 6.76 50.13 -9.60
CA LYS A 164 7.56 49.84 -8.39
C LYS A 164 7.38 50.91 -7.31
N CYS A 165 7.35 52.19 -7.68
CA CYS A 165 7.14 53.27 -6.71
C CYS A 165 5.71 53.28 -6.15
N SER A 166 4.68 53.21 -7.01
CA SER A 166 3.29 53.23 -6.58
C SER A 166 2.86 51.96 -5.82
N ALA A 167 3.50 50.82 -6.06
CA ALA A 167 3.37 49.63 -5.22
C ALA A 167 3.75 49.92 -3.76
N LEU A 168 4.87 50.62 -3.52
CA LEU A 168 5.32 51.00 -2.17
C LEU A 168 4.39 52.05 -1.55
N ASP A 169 4.04 53.10 -2.29
CA ASP A 169 3.21 54.20 -1.79
C ASP A 169 1.80 53.74 -1.39
N LEU A 170 1.21 52.81 -2.15
CA LEU A 170 -0.19 52.39 -2.01
C LEU A 170 -0.38 51.09 -1.20
N ALA A 171 0.69 50.34 -0.91
CA ALA A 171 0.63 49.14 -0.06
C ALA A 171 0.02 49.43 1.32
N SER A 172 0.36 50.56 1.94
CA SER A 172 -0.20 51.00 3.24
C SER A 172 -1.72 51.20 3.21
N LYS A 173 -2.28 51.52 2.03
CA LYS A 173 -3.72 51.67 1.78
C LYS A 173 -4.39 50.33 1.46
N GLY A 174 -3.62 49.25 1.34
CA GLY A 174 -4.06 47.94 0.90
C GLY A 174 -4.45 47.89 -0.58
N ILE A 175 -3.80 48.70 -1.43
CA ILE A 175 -3.90 48.61 -2.88
C ILE A 175 -2.62 47.95 -3.41
N ARG A 176 -2.75 46.90 -4.23
CA ARG A 176 -1.60 46.24 -4.88
C ARG A 176 -1.35 46.85 -6.25
N VAL A 177 -0.08 47.02 -6.64
CA VAL A 177 0.29 47.52 -7.97
C VAL A 177 1.31 46.56 -8.62
N ASN A 178 0.99 46.09 -9.82
CA ASN A 178 1.83 45.17 -10.58
C ASN A 178 1.94 45.60 -12.05
N SER A 179 2.95 45.10 -12.74
CA SER A 179 3.12 45.27 -14.19
C SER A 179 3.13 43.90 -14.86
N VAL A 180 2.54 43.83 -16.06
CA VAL A 180 2.85 42.78 -17.03
C VAL A 180 3.72 43.42 -18.11
N ASN A 181 4.78 42.74 -18.51
CA ASN A 181 5.76 43.23 -19.48
C ASN A 181 5.78 42.32 -20.71
N PRO A 182 4.82 42.45 -21.65
CA PRO A 182 4.71 41.54 -22.77
C PRO A 182 5.87 41.72 -23.75
N ALA A 183 6.28 40.61 -24.37
CA ALA A 183 7.12 40.61 -25.55
C ALA A 183 6.28 40.98 -26.80
N LEU A 184 6.65 40.49 -27.99
CA LEU A 184 5.84 40.73 -29.19
C LEU A 184 4.50 39.98 -29.09
N ILE A 185 3.42 40.73 -28.92
CA ILE A 185 2.04 40.22 -28.90
C ILE A 185 1.32 40.63 -30.19
N ARG A 186 0.59 39.70 -30.82
CA ARG A 186 -0.28 39.97 -31.97
C ARG A 186 -1.37 40.97 -31.59
N THR A 187 -1.18 42.23 -31.96
CA THR A 187 -2.06 43.37 -31.61
C THR A 187 -2.09 44.36 -32.76
N ASN A 188 -3.00 45.33 -32.73
CA ASN A 188 -3.03 46.44 -33.69
C ASN A 188 -1.97 47.53 -33.41
N ILE A 189 -0.98 47.29 -32.56
CA ILE A 189 0.05 48.30 -32.22
C ILE A 189 0.88 48.74 -33.43
N PHE A 190 0.92 47.94 -34.50
CA PHE A 190 1.58 48.27 -35.76
C PHE A 190 1.01 49.49 -36.48
N GLU A 191 -0.28 49.80 -36.24
CA GLU A 191 -0.92 51.02 -36.74
C GLU A 191 -0.18 52.28 -36.24
N SER A 192 0.47 52.23 -35.07
CA SER A 192 1.11 53.42 -34.46
C SER A 192 2.48 53.77 -35.02
N PHE A 193 3.14 52.85 -35.73
CA PHE A 193 4.40 53.11 -36.45
C PHE A 193 4.22 53.04 -37.98
N GLY A 194 2.99 53.19 -38.47
CA GLY A 194 2.68 53.39 -39.88
C GLY A 194 2.85 52.14 -40.77
N ALA A 195 2.93 50.94 -40.19
CA ALA A 195 2.98 49.71 -40.96
C ALA A 195 1.58 49.34 -41.49
N THR A 196 1.54 48.75 -42.69
CA THR A 196 0.34 48.07 -43.20
C THR A 196 0.14 46.73 -42.49
N LYS A 197 -1.07 46.16 -42.56
CA LYS A 197 -1.35 44.86 -41.93
C LYS A 197 -0.52 43.75 -42.58
N GLU A 198 -0.37 43.75 -43.91
CA GLU A 198 0.47 42.77 -44.61
C GLU A 198 1.93 42.85 -44.17
N GLN A 199 2.49 44.06 -44.06
CA GLN A 199 3.86 44.25 -43.56
C GLN A 199 4.03 43.80 -42.10
N TYR A 200 3.01 44.01 -41.27
CA TYR A 200 3.06 43.54 -39.88
C TYR A 200 2.90 42.03 -39.77
N ASP A 201 1.99 41.42 -40.51
CA ASP A 201 1.83 39.96 -40.52
C ASP A 201 3.11 39.28 -41.08
N VAL A 202 3.78 39.87 -42.08
CA VAL A 202 5.12 39.42 -42.53
C VAL A 202 6.16 39.55 -41.40
N TYR A 203 6.21 40.68 -40.69
CA TYR A 203 7.11 40.87 -39.55
C TYR A 203 6.83 39.86 -38.43
N LEU A 204 5.56 39.67 -38.05
CA LEU A 204 5.13 38.70 -37.05
C LEU A 204 5.51 37.27 -37.43
N ASN A 205 5.26 36.88 -38.68
CA ASN A 205 5.61 35.56 -39.20
C ASN A 205 7.13 35.35 -39.21
N SER A 206 7.91 36.39 -39.52
CA SER A 206 9.38 36.34 -39.42
C SER A 206 9.92 36.38 -37.99
N ALA A 207 9.12 36.82 -37.02
CA ALA A 207 9.50 36.99 -35.63
C ALA A 207 9.10 35.81 -34.73
N HIS A 208 8.30 34.85 -35.21
CA HIS A 208 7.98 33.63 -34.46
C HIS A 208 9.23 32.84 -34.04
N SER A 209 10.27 32.85 -34.87
CA SER A 209 11.58 32.22 -34.59
C SER A 209 12.40 32.95 -33.52
N ALA A 210 12.10 34.21 -33.22
CA ALA A 210 12.73 34.97 -32.14
C ALA A 210 12.10 34.69 -30.76
N TYR A 211 11.14 33.75 -30.67
CA TYR A 211 10.51 33.32 -29.44
C TYR A 211 10.66 31.80 -29.28
N PRO A 212 11.34 31.29 -28.24
CA PRO A 212 11.63 29.84 -28.08
C PRO A 212 10.44 28.87 -28.00
N ILE A 213 9.21 29.40 -27.95
CA ILE A 213 7.94 28.67 -28.04
C ILE A 213 7.42 28.51 -29.49
N GLY A 214 8.15 29.01 -30.49
CA GLY A 214 7.81 28.87 -31.93
C GLY A 214 6.63 29.72 -32.39
N ARG A 215 6.07 30.57 -31.53
CA ARG A 215 4.99 31.51 -31.82
C ARG A 215 5.23 32.84 -31.11
N ILE A 216 4.66 33.92 -31.65
CA ILE A 216 4.48 35.14 -30.85
C ILE A 216 3.40 34.93 -29.79
N GLY A 217 3.36 35.82 -28.80
CA GLY A 217 2.24 35.86 -27.87
C GLY A 217 0.95 36.31 -28.56
N GLU A 218 -0.17 35.74 -28.14
CA GLU A 218 -1.50 36.21 -28.46
C GLU A 218 -2.04 37.06 -27.29
N VAL A 219 -3.07 37.87 -27.54
CA VAL A 219 -3.62 38.77 -26.51
C VAL A 219 -4.05 38.05 -25.23
N SER A 220 -4.48 36.79 -25.36
CA SER A 220 -4.87 35.88 -24.29
C SER A 220 -3.74 35.52 -23.32
N ASP A 221 -2.50 35.42 -23.81
CA ASP A 221 -1.33 35.10 -22.96
C ASP A 221 -1.08 36.25 -21.98
N THR A 222 -1.27 37.49 -22.44
CA THR A 222 -1.11 38.69 -21.62
C THR A 222 -2.32 38.97 -20.74
N SER A 223 -3.54 38.88 -21.27
CA SER A 223 -4.76 39.14 -20.51
C SER A 223 -4.96 38.15 -19.37
N SER A 224 -4.58 36.88 -19.55
CA SER A 224 -4.58 35.87 -18.48
C SER A 224 -3.66 36.27 -17.32
N ALA A 225 -2.46 36.79 -17.60
CA ALA A 225 -1.54 37.30 -16.59
C ALA A 225 -2.08 38.56 -15.89
N ILE A 226 -2.73 39.48 -16.63
CA ILE A 226 -3.40 40.66 -16.07
C ILE A 226 -4.49 40.24 -15.07
N VAL A 227 -5.36 39.31 -15.47
CA VAL A 227 -6.45 38.80 -14.64
C VAL A 227 -5.93 38.07 -13.40
N PHE A 228 -4.84 37.29 -13.52
CA PHE A 228 -4.19 36.66 -12.38
C PHE A 228 -3.65 37.67 -11.37
N LEU A 229 -2.89 38.68 -11.82
CA LEU A 229 -2.35 39.73 -10.93
C LEU A 229 -3.45 40.56 -10.28
N ALA A 230 -4.60 40.71 -10.96
CA ALA A 230 -5.78 41.38 -10.46
C ALA A 230 -6.63 40.54 -9.48
N ASP A 231 -6.31 39.26 -9.27
CA ASP A 231 -7.01 38.42 -8.30
C ASP A 231 -6.43 38.65 -6.89
N ASN A 232 -7.24 39.26 -6.01
CA ASN A 232 -6.83 39.60 -4.64
C ASN A 232 -6.62 38.39 -3.71
N GLU A 233 -7.07 37.19 -4.08
CA GLU A 233 -6.80 35.96 -3.33
C GLU A 233 -5.53 35.29 -3.88
N LYS A 234 -5.48 35.06 -5.20
CA LYS A 234 -4.40 34.31 -5.85
C LYS A 234 -3.08 35.07 -5.97
N ALA A 235 -3.13 36.40 -6.10
CA ALA A 235 -1.95 37.28 -6.15
C ALA A 235 -1.85 38.15 -4.89
N SER A 236 -2.44 37.70 -3.78
CA SER A 236 -2.53 38.42 -2.48
C SER A 236 -1.19 38.96 -1.95
N PHE A 237 -0.08 38.24 -2.19
CA PHE A 237 1.27 38.63 -1.75
C PHE A 237 2.14 39.27 -2.87
N LEU A 238 1.66 39.33 -4.11
CA LEU A 238 2.45 39.81 -5.26
C LEU A 238 2.30 41.32 -5.47
N THR A 239 3.42 42.04 -5.40
CA THR A 239 3.53 43.48 -5.70
C THR A 239 4.95 43.86 -6.19
N GLY A 240 5.20 43.84 -7.52
CA GLY A 240 6.40 44.45 -8.16
C GLY A 240 7.49 43.57 -8.85
N THR A 241 7.18 42.39 -9.41
CA THR A 241 8.11 41.25 -9.75
C THR A 241 8.67 41.12 -11.22
N LEU A 242 9.83 40.40 -11.45
CA LEU A 242 10.55 40.08 -12.75
C LEU A 242 11.42 38.73 -12.77
N LEU A 243 11.90 38.17 -13.94
CA LEU A 243 12.40 36.73 -14.16
C LEU A 243 13.84 36.46 -14.81
N GLN A 244 14.33 35.17 -14.91
CA GLN A 244 15.54 34.56 -15.63
C GLN A 244 17.00 34.38 -15.00
N SER A 245 17.77 33.26 -15.26
CA SER A 245 18.85 32.59 -14.41
C SER A 245 20.18 32.02 -15.07
N TYR A 246 21.22 31.50 -14.31
CA TYR A 246 22.59 31.01 -14.77
C TYR A 246 23.30 29.82 -14.00
N GLN A 247 24.43 29.26 -14.51
CA GLN A 247 25.36 28.28 -13.83
C GLN A 247 26.74 28.89 -13.44
N ILE A 248 27.19 28.78 -12.17
CA ILE A 248 28.33 29.56 -11.63
C ILE A 248 29.52 28.71 -11.17
N THR A 249 30.73 29.06 -11.60
CA THR A 249 31.98 28.30 -11.37
C THR A 249 32.95 28.96 -10.38
N TYR A 250 33.11 30.28 -10.40
CA TYR A 250 34.02 31.00 -9.51
C TYR A 250 33.57 32.43 -9.24
N ILE A 251 33.99 32.99 -8.10
CA ILE A 251 33.73 34.39 -7.72
C ILE A 251 35.04 35.03 -7.22
N LYS A 252 35.36 36.21 -7.72
CA LYS A 252 36.57 36.98 -7.36
C LYS A 252 36.19 38.38 -6.93
N ILE A 253 36.52 38.74 -5.70
CA ILE A 253 36.22 40.05 -5.11
C ILE A 253 37.53 40.82 -4.93
N PHE A 254 37.59 42.02 -5.50
CA PHE A 254 38.73 42.91 -5.38
C PHE A 254 38.30 44.12 -4.57
N SER A 255 38.87 44.30 -3.38
CA SER A 255 38.64 45.47 -2.53
C SER A 255 39.39 46.69 -3.08
N ALA A 256 38.93 47.90 -2.82
CA ALA A 256 39.56 49.13 -3.31
C ALA A 256 40.50 49.74 -2.26
N ILE A 257 40.01 50.71 -1.49
CA ILE A 257 40.75 51.49 -0.49
C ILE A 257 40.36 51.10 0.95
N SER A 258 39.82 49.89 1.11
CA SER A 258 39.47 49.27 2.39
C SER A 258 39.99 47.83 2.42
N PRO A 259 40.13 47.23 3.62
CA PRO A 259 40.27 45.79 3.76
C PRO A 259 39.08 45.03 3.13
N PRO A 260 39.27 43.73 2.81
CA PRO A 260 38.17 42.81 2.57
C PRO A 260 37.25 42.67 3.79
N PRO A 261 36.02 42.14 3.63
CA PRO A 261 35.09 42.00 4.75
C PRO A 261 35.57 40.94 5.75
N ALA A 262 35.52 41.28 7.04
CA ALA A 262 36.06 40.43 8.10
C ALA A 262 35.19 39.18 8.35
N SER A 263 33.88 39.38 8.41
CA SER A 263 32.90 38.30 8.57
C SER A 263 31.77 38.54 7.57
N TRP A 264 31.49 37.58 6.70
CA TRP A 264 30.51 37.72 5.63
C TRP A 264 30.06 36.36 5.08
N ILE A 265 29.01 36.37 4.26
CA ILE A 265 28.41 35.16 3.69
C ILE A 265 28.20 35.38 2.19
N LEU A 266 28.50 34.36 1.41
CA LEU A 266 28.12 34.25 0.01
C LEU A 266 26.87 33.38 -0.11
N GLU A 267 25.82 33.92 -0.72
CA GLU A 267 24.52 33.27 -0.86
C GLU A 267 24.05 33.29 -2.33
N ARG A 268 23.20 32.31 -2.70
CA ARG A 268 22.59 32.15 -4.03
C ARG A 268 21.07 32.03 -3.94
N SER A 269 20.36 32.31 -5.02
CA SER A 269 18.91 32.08 -5.13
C SER A 269 18.50 31.90 -6.60
N LEU A 270 17.39 31.19 -6.85
CA LEU A 270 16.76 31.06 -8.18
C LEU A 270 15.51 31.95 -8.33
N ASP A 271 14.81 32.24 -7.23
CA ASP A 271 13.56 33.00 -7.19
C ASP A 271 13.77 34.47 -6.79
N GLY A 272 14.81 34.77 -6.02
CA GLY A 272 15.10 36.10 -5.46
C GLY A 272 14.55 36.31 -4.05
N GLU A 273 13.92 35.29 -3.47
CA GLU A 273 13.33 35.32 -2.12
C GLU A 273 14.09 34.36 -1.19
N ASN A 274 14.25 33.11 -1.62
CA ASN A 274 14.92 32.05 -0.88
C ASN A 274 16.41 32.06 -1.21
N PHE A 275 17.22 32.55 -0.28
CA PHE A 275 18.67 32.62 -0.41
C PHE A 275 19.38 31.56 0.42
N GLU A 276 20.10 30.67 -0.27
CA GLU A 276 20.89 29.60 0.33
C GLU A 276 22.38 29.98 0.40
N PRO A 277 23.09 29.61 1.47
CA PRO A 277 24.52 29.90 1.61
C PRO A 277 25.38 28.98 0.75
N TRP A 278 26.22 29.55 -0.12
CA TRP A 278 27.31 28.82 -0.79
C TRP A 278 28.55 28.67 0.11
N GLN A 279 28.91 29.71 0.87
CA GLN A 279 30.03 29.65 1.81
C GLN A 279 29.96 30.76 2.87
N TYR A 280 30.48 30.47 4.07
CA TYR A 280 30.66 31.42 5.17
C TYR A 280 32.12 31.87 5.31
N PHE A 281 32.34 33.09 5.78
CA PHE A 281 33.67 33.66 5.99
C PHE A 281 33.74 34.40 7.33
N SER A 282 34.86 34.26 8.04
CA SER A 282 35.08 34.82 9.37
C SER A 282 36.56 35.07 9.65
N THR A 283 36.90 35.87 10.66
CA THR A 283 38.30 36.19 10.97
C THR A 283 39.05 35.06 11.69
N SER A 284 38.33 34.23 12.44
CA SER A 284 38.90 33.16 13.28
C SER A 284 37.99 31.93 13.34
N ASP A 285 38.58 30.79 13.69
CA ASP A 285 37.89 29.50 13.70
C ASP A 285 36.80 29.45 14.80
N SER A 286 37.02 30.13 15.93
CA SER A 286 36.03 30.28 16.99
C SER A 286 34.85 31.16 16.59
N GLU A 287 35.07 32.16 15.72
CA GLU A 287 34.00 32.99 15.17
C GLU A 287 33.17 32.22 14.15
N CYS A 288 33.79 31.38 13.30
CA CYS A 288 33.05 30.46 12.40
C CYS A 288 32.07 29.56 13.18
N LEU A 289 32.51 28.98 14.30
CA LEU A 289 31.67 28.10 15.11
C LEU A 289 30.58 28.88 15.87
N SER A 290 30.92 29.99 16.52
CA SER A 290 29.97 30.77 17.33
C SER A 290 28.96 31.57 16.50
N ARG A 291 29.34 32.09 15.32
CA ARG A 291 28.48 32.93 14.47
C ARG A 291 27.67 32.13 13.46
N TYR A 292 28.21 31.03 12.93
CA TYR A 292 27.58 30.27 11.84
C TYR A 292 27.33 28.79 12.16
N ASN A 293 27.72 28.31 13.34
CA ASN A 293 27.65 26.90 13.73
C ASN A 293 28.35 25.95 12.72
N ARG A 294 29.51 26.38 12.21
CA ARG A 294 30.34 25.59 11.27
C ARG A 294 31.80 25.59 11.71
N SER A 295 32.43 24.42 11.70
CA SER A 295 33.88 24.30 11.86
C SER A 295 34.60 24.99 10.71
N ALA A 296 35.66 25.75 11.01
CA ALA A 296 36.49 26.35 10.00
C ALA A 296 37.26 25.30 9.20
N ARG A 297 37.42 25.52 7.88
CA ARG A 297 38.28 24.73 7.01
C ARG A 297 39.20 25.63 6.18
N LEU A 298 40.43 25.15 5.99
CA LEU A 298 41.41 25.75 5.08
C LEU A 298 41.04 25.49 3.63
N SER A 299 41.39 26.44 2.74
CA SER A 299 40.98 26.51 1.33
C SER A 299 41.53 25.42 0.39
N SER A 300 42.03 24.30 0.93
CA SER A 300 42.71 23.21 0.20
C SER A 300 42.26 21.84 0.69
N THR A 301 41.07 21.75 1.32
CA THR A 301 40.49 20.50 1.81
C THR A 301 39.46 19.96 0.82
N ARG A 302 39.43 18.64 0.63
CA ARG A 302 38.44 17.96 -0.23
C ARG A 302 37.06 18.06 0.40
N PHE A 303 36.03 18.37 -0.38
CA PHE A 303 34.65 18.35 0.10
C PHE A 303 34.15 16.91 0.21
N LEU A 304 33.28 16.65 1.21
CA LEU A 304 32.68 15.34 1.44
C LEU A 304 31.51 15.06 0.49
N SER A 305 30.81 16.11 0.04
CA SER A 305 29.72 16.04 -0.93
C SER A 305 29.61 17.33 -1.73
N ASP A 306 28.93 17.28 -2.88
CA ASP A 306 28.75 18.45 -3.74
C ASP A 306 27.93 19.56 -3.07
N LYS A 307 27.02 19.19 -2.16
CA LYS A 307 26.17 20.10 -1.36
C LYS A 307 26.84 20.63 -0.07
N GLU A 308 28.09 20.26 0.24
CA GLU A 308 28.74 20.69 1.49
C GLU A 308 29.06 22.21 1.51
N VAL A 309 28.57 22.91 2.55
CA VAL A 309 28.78 24.36 2.80
C VAL A 309 29.68 24.54 4.02
N THR A 310 30.82 25.22 3.84
CA THR A 310 31.88 25.36 4.85
C THR A 310 32.06 26.81 5.34
N CYS A 311 32.83 27.00 6.43
CA CYS A 311 33.31 28.32 6.85
C CYS A 311 34.82 28.44 6.60
N ASN A 312 35.26 29.53 5.99
CA ASN A 312 36.65 29.74 5.56
C ASN A 312 37.23 31.00 6.22
N THR A 313 38.33 30.84 6.95
CA THR A 313 38.99 31.93 7.68
C THR A 313 40.09 32.63 6.88
N LYS A 314 40.79 31.90 6.00
CA LYS A 314 41.95 32.38 5.23
C LYS A 314 41.71 33.69 4.47
N PHE A 315 40.54 33.87 3.86
CA PHE A 315 40.23 35.05 3.05
C PHE A 315 39.94 36.31 3.88
N SER A 316 39.70 36.16 5.18
CA SER A 316 39.41 37.27 6.11
C SER A 316 40.52 37.49 7.15
N THR A 317 41.37 36.51 7.46
CA THR A 317 42.46 36.72 8.43
C THR A 317 43.60 37.61 7.90
N GLN A 318 43.80 37.67 6.57
CA GLN A 318 44.93 38.40 5.97
C GLN A 318 44.59 39.88 5.70
N LEU A 319 45.01 40.78 6.59
CA LEU A 319 44.72 42.22 6.53
C LEU A 319 45.46 42.94 5.37
N GLN A 320 44.90 42.89 4.17
CA GLN A 320 45.31 43.72 3.03
C GLN A 320 44.57 45.06 3.07
N ILE A 321 45.23 46.12 3.56
CA ILE A 321 44.60 47.43 3.83
C ILE A 321 43.99 48.08 2.57
N GLU A 322 44.61 47.86 1.40
CA GLU A 322 44.11 48.30 0.09
C GLU A 322 44.33 47.19 -0.96
N ASN A 323 43.56 47.23 -2.05
CA ASN A 323 43.62 46.30 -3.19
C ASN A 323 43.47 44.80 -2.82
N GLY A 324 42.81 44.49 -1.71
CA GLY A 324 42.66 43.13 -1.18
C GLY A 324 41.94 42.18 -2.14
N LYS A 325 42.37 40.91 -2.24
CA LYS A 325 41.86 39.95 -3.25
C LYS A 325 41.33 38.66 -2.64
N ILE A 326 40.04 38.39 -2.87
CA ILE A 326 39.39 37.10 -2.59
C ILE A 326 39.20 36.37 -3.91
N ASN A 327 39.67 35.12 -4.01
CA ASN A 327 39.49 34.25 -5.17
C ASN A 327 38.85 32.93 -4.72
N LEU A 328 37.56 32.76 -5.00
CA LEU A 328 36.79 31.56 -4.65
C LEU A 328 36.48 30.75 -5.91
N SER A 329 36.75 29.44 -5.87
CA SER A 329 36.17 28.46 -6.81
C SER A 329 35.04 27.72 -6.10
N LEU A 330 33.90 27.55 -6.78
CA LEU A 330 32.80 26.71 -6.31
C LEU A 330 32.95 25.25 -6.74
N VAL A 331 33.83 24.99 -7.73
CA VAL A 331 34.02 23.69 -8.39
C VAL A 331 35.16 22.87 -7.79
N ASN A 332 36.28 23.52 -7.43
CA ASN A 332 37.51 22.80 -7.09
C ASN A 332 37.33 21.91 -5.85
N HIS A 333 37.83 20.67 -5.95
CA HIS A 333 37.83 19.66 -4.87
C HIS A 333 36.45 19.13 -4.44
N ARG A 334 35.37 19.40 -5.20
CA ARG A 334 34.07 18.74 -5.04
C ARG A 334 34.01 17.41 -5.81
N PRO A 335 33.36 16.34 -5.28
CA PRO A 335 33.34 15.03 -5.93
C PRO A 335 32.73 15.00 -7.33
N GLY A 336 31.60 15.69 -7.55
CA GLY A 336 30.86 15.71 -8.81
C GLY A 336 31.44 16.58 -9.92
N ALA A 337 32.55 17.29 -9.64
CA ALA A 337 33.20 18.17 -10.61
C ALA A 337 33.82 17.41 -11.81
N GLU A 338 34.19 16.13 -11.64
CA GLU A 338 34.73 15.28 -12.71
C GLU A 338 33.64 14.46 -13.41
N THR A 339 32.55 14.12 -12.71
CA THR A 339 31.47 13.26 -13.21
C THR A 339 30.22 14.02 -13.68
N SER A 340 30.15 15.33 -13.45
CA SER A 340 28.96 16.18 -13.70
C SER A 340 27.69 15.65 -13.04
N SER A 341 27.77 15.33 -11.73
CA SER A 341 26.62 14.84 -10.96
C SER A 341 25.46 15.84 -10.96
N VAL A 342 24.22 15.34 -10.91
CA VAL A 342 23.01 16.20 -10.82
C VAL A 342 23.11 17.12 -9.60
N GLU A 343 23.58 16.62 -8.45
CA GLU A 343 23.76 17.43 -7.24
C GLU A 343 24.80 18.56 -7.40
N PHE A 344 25.85 18.34 -8.20
CA PHE A 344 26.85 19.35 -8.52
C PHE A 344 26.27 20.43 -9.43
N LEU A 345 25.53 20.05 -10.47
CA LEU A 345 24.86 20.98 -11.39
C LEU A 345 23.77 21.81 -10.68
N GLU A 346 22.99 21.19 -9.80
CA GLU A 346 22.03 21.89 -8.93
C GLU A 346 22.73 22.88 -8.00
N PHE A 347 23.87 22.51 -7.41
CA PHE A 347 24.61 23.36 -6.45
C PHE A 347 25.23 24.59 -7.12
N THR A 348 25.74 24.48 -8.35
CA THR A 348 26.33 25.60 -9.08
C THR A 348 25.31 26.54 -9.73
N LEU A 349 24.05 26.12 -9.88
CA LEU A 349 22.98 26.93 -10.48
C LEU A 349 22.59 28.10 -9.56
N ALA A 350 22.50 29.32 -10.12
CA ALA A 350 22.01 30.51 -9.44
C ALA A 350 21.49 31.57 -10.42
N ARG A 351 20.42 32.25 -10.03
CA ARG A 351 19.93 33.46 -10.70
C ARG A 351 20.47 34.72 -10.04
N TYR A 352 20.34 34.76 -8.72
CA TYR A 352 20.75 35.88 -7.89
C TYR A 352 21.88 35.44 -6.98
N ILE A 353 22.85 36.33 -6.78
CA ILE A 353 24.02 36.10 -5.94
C ILE A 353 24.10 37.26 -4.95
N ARG A 354 24.18 36.95 -3.65
CA ARG A 354 24.14 37.94 -2.57
C ARG A 354 25.40 37.85 -1.71
N LEU A 355 26.03 39.01 -1.50
CA LEU A 355 27.19 39.17 -0.62
C LEU A 355 26.71 39.82 0.68
N ARG A 356 26.54 39.02 1.75
CA ARG A 356 26.03 39.48 3.04
C ARG A 356 27.17 39.83 3.97
N LEU A 357 27.57 41.11 3.99
CA LEU A 357 28.67 41.61 4.81
C LEU A 357 28.21 41.85 6.26
N GLN A 358 28.93 41.31 7.25
CA GLN A 358 28.49 41.27 8.66
C GLN A 358 29.56 41.69 9.69
N GLY A 359 30.81 41.91 9.27
CA GLY A 359 31.93 42.24 10.14
C GLY A 359 32.99 43.05 9.42
N MET A 360 33.63 43.97 10.12
CA MET A 360 34.71 44.84 9.63
C MET A 360 35.99 44.60 10.42
N HIS A 361 37.15 44.87 9.81
CA HIS A 361 38.41 44.93 10.53
C HIS A 361 38.55 46.26 11.26
N GLU A 362 39.13 46.23 12.46
CA GLU A 362 39.46 47.43 13.23
C GLU A 362 40.61 48.20 12.58
N THR A 363 40.24 49.16 11.74
CA THR A 363 41.16 50.08 11.05
C THR A 363 40.57 51.50 11.06
N GLU A 364 41.36 52.51 10.70
CA GLU A 364 40.89 53.90 10.58
C GLU A 364 39.79 54.08 9.51
N ARG A 365 39.69 53.17 8.54
CA ARG A 365 38.73 53.24 7.42
C ARG A 365 37.57 52.27 7.63
N ARG A 366 36.55 52.73 8.37
CA ARG A 366 35.33 51.95 8.68
C ARG A 366 34.26 52.00 7.58
N PHE A 367 34.64 51.58 6.37
CA PHE A 367 33.71 51.34 5.26
C PHE A 367 34.20 50.18 4.38
N TYR A 368 33.28 49.54 3.65
CA TYR A 368 33.64 48.56 2.61
C TYR A 368 33.79 49.26 1.27
N SER A 369 34.77 48.85 0.47
CA SER A 369 34.96 49.34 -0.89
C SER A 369 35.37 48.18 -1.80
N ILE A 370 34.59 47.93 -2.84
CA ILE A 370 34.87 46.90 -3.85
C ILE A 370 35.26 47.62 -5.14
N ARG A 371 36.49 47.38 -5.61
CA ARG A 371 37.03 47.89 -6.87
C ARG A 371 36.44 47.15 -8.07
N HIS A 372 36.25 45.84 -7.93
CA HIS A 372 35.81 44.96 -9.00
C HIS A 372 35.24 43.65 -8.42
N LEU A 373 34.18 43.15 -9.03
CA LEU A 373 33.60 41.84 -8.76
C LEU A 373 33.60 41.06 -10.08
N LYS A 374 34.24 39.90 -10.12
CA LYS A 374 34.17 38.99 -11.27
C LYS A 374 33.48 37.70 -10.88
N ILE A 375 32.39 37.40 -11.55
CA ILE A 375 31.68 36.13 -11.45
C ILE A 375 31.98 35.37 -12.75
N GLY A 376 32.46 34.15 -12.63
CA GLY A 376 32.68 33.25 -13.75
C GLY A 376 31.59 32.18 -13.75
N GLY A 377 30.90 32.02 -14.86
CA GLY A 377 29.84 31.04 -15.05
C GLY A 377 29.74 30.64 -16.52
N ARG A 378 28.77 29.78 -16.82
CA ARG A 378 28.32 29.45 -18.18
C ARG A 378 26.79 29.42 -18.20
N VAL A 379 26.21 29.42 -19.40
CA VAL A 379 24.81 29.01 -19.58
C VAL A 379 24.73 27.49 -19.38
N ASP A 380 23.60 27.02 -18.89
CA ASP A 380 23.32 25.59 -18.86
C ASP A 380 22.79 25.15 -20.22
N CYS A 381 23.58 24.40 -20.99
CA CYS A 381 23.19 23.92 -22.32
C CYS A 381 22.93 22.42 -22.38
N SER A 382 22.68 21.78 -21.23
CA SER A 382 22.32 20.36 -21.10
C SER A 382 23.29 19.35 -21.77
N GLY A 383 24.53 19.77 -22.09
CA GLY A 383 25.51 18.96 -22.82
C GLY A 383 25.37 18.98 -24.35
N HIS A 384 24.44 19.72 -24.94
CA HIS A 384 24.17 19.68 -26.38
C HIS A 384 24.51 20.97 -27.17
N ALA A 385 25.15 21.97 -26.57
CA ALA A 385 25.72 23.10 -27.31
C ALA A 385 27.22 23.27 -27.01
N SER A 386 27.99 23.62 -28.04
CA SER A 386 29.40 23.99 -27.94
C SER A 386 29.64 25.50 -27.92
N ASP A 387 28.61 26.29 -28.21
CA ASP A 387 28.67 27.74 -28.38
C ASP A 387 27.34 28.38 -27.91
N THR A 388 27.36 29.69 -27.64
CA THR A 388 26.19 30.47 -27.20
C THR A 388 26.05 31.72 -28.06
N THR A 389 24.89 31.91 -28.67
CA THR A 389 24.58 33.14 -29.41
C THR A 389 24.11 34.21 -28.44
N ASN A 390 24.83 35.34 -28.43
CA ASN A 390 24.44 36.51 -27.67
C ASN A 390 23.39 37.29 -28.49
N SER A 391 22.11 37.15 -28.13
CA SER A 391 20.96 37.66 -28.90
C SER A 391 20.66 39.14 -28.65
N GLY A 392 21.68 39.95 -28.32
CA GLY A 392 21.60 41.41 -28.22
C GLY A 392 20.93 41.98 -26.97
N ASP A 393 20.37 41.13 -26.10
CA ASP A 393 19.64 41.52 -24.87
C ASP A 393 20.32 41.03 -23.57
N ASP A 394 21.65 40.83 -23.59
CA ASP A 394 22.46 40.31 -22.46
C ASP A 394 22.00 38.93 -21.91
N ILE A 395 21.27 38.20 -22.75
CA ILE A 395 20.90 36.79 -22.56
C ILE A 395 21.74 35.96 -23.52
N ASP A 396 22.60 35.11 -22.97
CA ASP A 396 23.30 34.08 -23.74
C ASP A 396 22.35 32.87 -23.91
N GLU A 397 21.93 32.57 -25.14
CA GLU A 397 21.17 31.34 -25.47
C GLU A 397 22.09 30.30 -26.13
N CYS A 398 21.82 29.02 -25.87
CA CYS A 398 22.64 27.91 -26.34
C CYS A 398 22.43 27.63 -27.85
N VAL A 399 23.52 27.49 -28.61
CA VAL A 399 23.45 27.06 -30.01
C VAL A 399 23.33 25.53 -30.05
N CYS A 400 22.10 25.05 -29.98
CA CYS A 400 21.84 23.63 -29.79
C CYS A 400 22.20 22.77 -31.02
N LEU A 401 22.86 21.65 -30.72
CA LEU A 401 23.29 20.61 -31.65
C LEU A 401 22.54 19.30 -31.33
N HIS A 402 22.95 18.19 -31.92
CA HIS A 402 22.45 16.85 -31.60
C HIS A 402 20.92 16.68 -31.78
N ASN A 403 20.32 17.52 -32.64
CA ASN A 403 18.87 17.63 -32.86
C ASN A 403 18.07 18.03 -31.60
N THR A 404 18.71 18.73 -30.67
CA THR A 404 18.08 19.36 -29.50
C THR A 404 17.77 20.83 -29.76
N CYS A 405 16.76 21.35 -29.08
CA CYS A 405 16.20 22.68 -29.23
C CYS A 405 15.81 23.23 -27.84
N GLY A 406 15.51 24.54 -27.75
CA GLY A 406 15.25 25.21 -26.48
C GLY A 406 16.40 26.13 -26.06
N ALA A 407 16.16 27.03 -25.10
CA ALA A 407 17.16 28.05 -24.73
C ALA A 407 18.42 27.44 -24.08
N ASN A 408 18.24 26.28 -23.44
CA ASN A 408 19.24 25.49 -22.71
C ASN A 408 19.43 24.10 -23.35
N CYS A 409 18.97 23.91 -24.59
CA CYS A 409 18.92 22.64 -25.32
C CYS A 409 18.17 21.52 -24.59
N GLU A 410 17.16 21.91 -23.80
CA GLU A 410 16.47 21.08 -22.80
C GLU A 410 15.41 20.12 -23.36
N LYS A 411 15.23 20.06 -24.69
CA LYS A 411 14.24 19.23 -25.38
C LYS A 411 14.73 18.82 -26.77
N CYS A 412 14.14 17.78 -27.35
CA CYS A 412 14.37 17.45 -28.76
C CYS A 412 13.70 18.48 -29.70
N CYS A 413 14.26 18.66 -30.90
CA CYS A 413 13.69 19.53 -31.92
C CYS A 413 12.37 19.00 -32.50
N PRO A 414 11.53 19.85 -33.12
CA PRO A 414 10.37 19.40 -33.88
C PRO A 414 10.78 18.35 -34.93
N LEU A 415 9.99 17.28 -35.05
CA LEU A 415 10.27 16.08 -35.86
C LEU A 415 11.40 15.17 -35.35
N PHE A 416 12.05 15.45 -34.21
CA PHE A 416 13.12 14.62 -33.63
C PHE A 416 12.75 13.96 -32.29
N ASN A 417 11.47 13.59 -32.13
CA ASN A 417 10.96 13.00 -30.89
C ASN A 417 10.70 11.48 -31.01
N GLN A 418 11.50 10.74 -31.80
CA GLN A 418 11.34 9.28 -31.92
C GLN A 418 11.72 8.54 -30.63
N ARG A 419 12.58 9.13 -29.79
CA ARG A 419 12.96 8.64 -28.46
C ARG A 419 12.78 9.72 -27.41
N ALA A 420 12.75 9.31 -26.14
CA ALA A 420 12.81 10.23 -25.01
C ALA A 420 14.07 11.10 -25.04
N TYR A 421 13.92 12.37 -24.69
CA TYR A 421 15.05 13.28 -24.52
C TYR A 421 15.92 12.89 -23.31
N LEU A 422 17.25 12.93 -23.48
CA LEU A 422 18.25 12.67 -22.44
C LEU A 422 19.38 13.70 -22.57
N GLN A 423 19.91 14.18 -21.44
CA GLN A 423 21.02 15.15 -21.43
C GLN A 423 22.34 14.56 -21.93
N GLY A 424 23.17 15.36 -22.59
CA GLY A 424 24.49 14.97 -23.07
C GLY A 424 25.46 14.66 -21.92
N THR A 425 26.10 13.50 -21.97
CA THR A 425 27.09 13.01 -20.99
C THR A 425 28.49 12.94 -21.61
N ILE A 426 29.50 12.65 -20.79
CA ILE A 426 30.89 12.46 -21.27
C ILE A 426 31.01 11.17 -22.12
N THR A 427 30.15 10.18 -21.89
CA THR A 427 30.17 8.86 -22.54
C THR A 427 29.21 8.72 -23.71
N ASP A 428 28.03 9.35 -23.64
CA ASP A 428 27.02 9.36 -24.69
C ASP A 428 26.49 10.78 -24.92
N ILE A 429 26.40 11.14 -26.19
CA ILE A 429 25.97 12.44 -26.71
C ILE A 429 24.44 12.60 -26.62
N ASN A 430 23.69 11.49 -26.52
CA ASN A 430 22.23 11.46 -26.36
C ASN A 430 21.49 12.33 -27.41
N ARG A 431 21.85 12.13 -28.68
CA ARG A 431 21.22 12.83 -29.82
C ARG A 431 19.77 12.41 -30.04
N CYS A 432 18.92 13.38 -30.37
CA CYS A 432 17.52 13.14 -30.68
C CYS A 432 17.33 12.48 -32.07
N GLU A 433 16.41 11.52 -32.14
CA GLU A 433 16.16 10.67 -33.32
C GLU A 433 14.91 11.14 -34.09
N LYS A 434 15.00 11.17 -35.44
CA LYS A 434 13.95 11.71 -36.30
C LYS A 434 12.73 10.76 -36.34
N CYS A 435 11.54 11.33 -36.19
CA CYS A 435 10.29 10.62 -36.44
C CYS A 435 10.10 10.34 -37.94
N GLU A 436 9.51 9.18 -38.25
CA GLU A 436 8.98 8.91 -39.60
C GLU A 436 7.53 9.39 -39.68
N CYS A 437 7.20 10.19 -40.69
CA CYS A 437 5.86 10.75 -40.90
C CYS A 437 5.40 10.64 -42.36
N ASN A 438 6.04 9.79 -43.17
CA ASN A 438 5.78 9.60 -44.61
C ASN A 438 5.82 10.90 -45.43
N GLY A 439 6.56 11.92 -44.97
CA GLY A 439 6.58 13.25 -45.58
C GLY A 439 5.41 14.17 -45.23
N HIS A 440 4.35 13.66 -44.57
CA HIS A 440 3.11 14.39 -44.31
C HIS A 440 3.06 15.14 -42.96
N ALA A 441 4.15 15.20 -42.20
CA ALA A 441 4.22 16.08 -41.04
C ALA A 441 5.62 16.67 -40.83
N THR A 442 5.66 17.91 -40.34
CA THR A 442 6.88 18.65 -39.99
C THR A 442 7.19 18.63 -38.49
N GLU A 443 6.31 18.04 -37.68
CA GLU A 443 6.45 17.97 -36.22
C GLU A 443 5.98 16.60 -35.69
N CYS A 444 6.52 16.19 -34.55
CA CYS A 444 6.10 14.99 -33.81
C CYS A 444 6.40 15.19 -32.32
N TYR A 445 5.76 14.42 -31.44
CA TYR A 445 6.07 14.34 -30.01
C TYR A 445 6.37 12.90 -29.60
N TYR A 446 7.08 12.71 -28.49
CA TYR A 446 7.38 11.38 -27.95
C TYR A 446 6.26 10.91 -27.02
N ASN A 447 5.78 9.69 -27.22
CA ASN A 447 4.80 9.03 -26.37
C ASN A 447 5.38 7.71 -25.81
N PRO A 448 5.59 7.59 -24.48
CA PRO A 448 6.14 6.39 -23.87
C PRO A 448 5.30 5.12 -24.08
N GLU A 449 3.97 5.25 -24.17
CA GLU A 449 3.08 4.10 -24.38
C GLU A 449 3.20 3.56 -25.81
N VAL A 450 3.39 4.46 -26.78
CA VAL A 450 3.65 4.11 -28.19
C VAL A 450 4.99 3.39 -28.34
N ASP A 451 6.02 3.84 -27.60
CA ASP A 451 7.35 3.20 -27.57
C ASP A 451 7.29 1.79 -26.96
N GLN A 452 6.71 1.67 -25.75
CA GLN A 452 6.59 0.40 -25.04
C GLN A 452 5.78 -0.65 -25.84
N ARG A 453 4.79 -0.20 -26.63
CA ARG A 453 3.95 -1.06 -27.47
C ARG A 453 4.51 -1.27 -28.89
N GLY A 454 5.64 -0.64 -29.25
CA GLY A 454 6.26 -0.74 -30.58
C GLY A 454 5.36 -0.23 -31.71
N LEU A 455 4.59 0.84 -31.46
CA LEU A 455 3.55 1.33 -32.38
C LEU A 455 4.02 2.45 -33.32
N SER A 456 5.19 3.04 -33.10
CA SER A 456 5.80 3.99 -34.04
C SER A 456 6.92 3.32 -34.83
N VAL A 457 6.98 3.66 -36.11
CA VAL A 457 8.02 3.22 -37.03
C VAL A 457 9.11 4.29 -37.13
N ASN A 458 10.38 3.90 -37.16
CA ASN A 458 11.51 4.81 -37.39
C ASN A 458 11.78 5.00 -38.90
N THR A 459 12.72 5.87 -39.26
CA THR A 459 13.06 6.17 -40.67
C THR A 459 13.68 5.01 -41.45
N GLU A 460 13.91 3.85 -40.83
CA GLU A 460 14.40 2.62 -41.48
C GLU A 460 13.27 1.60 -41.72
N GLY A 461 12.02 1.94 -41.38
CA GLY A 461 10.87 1.04 -41.48
C GLY A 461 10.75 0.03 -40.33
N ILE A 462 11.50 0.22 -39.24
CA ILE A 462 11.51 -0.67 -38.08
C ILE A 462 10.61 -0.11 -36.98
N ALA A 463 9.72 -0.94 -36.43
CA ALA A 463 8.91 -0.61 -35.25
C ALA A 463 9.83 -0.42 -34.02
N SER A 464 10.09 0.84 -33.66
CA SER A 464 11.13 1.23 -32.70
C SER A 464 10.97 2.71 -32.35
N GLY A 465 10.81 3.05 -31.07
CA GLY A 465 10.59 4.41 -30.61
C GLY A 465 9.11 4.76 -30.43
N GLY A 466 8.88 5.95 -29.86
CA GLY A 466 7.57 6.47 -29.46
C GLY A 466 7.10 7.71 -30.21
N GLY A 467 7.69 8.03 -31.36
CA GLY A 467 7.38 9.27 -32.09
C GLY A 467 5.97 9.26 -32.69
N VAL A 468 5.18 10.29 -32.39
CA VAL A 468 3.81 10.48 -32.90
C VAL A 468 3.74 11.81 -33.66
N CYS A 469 3.45 11.75 -34.95
CA CYS A 469 3.39 12.90 -35.85
C CYS A 469 2.22 13.85 -35.51
N LEU A 470 2.42 15.13 -35.76
CA LEU A 470 1.45 16.20 -35.49
C LEU A 470 1.07 16.93 -36.78
N ASN A 471 -0.21 17.31 -36.89
CA ASN A 471 -0.75 18.07 -38.02
C ASN A 471 -0.49 17.43 -39.39
N CYS A 472 -0.78 16.13 -39.52
CA CYS A 472 -0.68 15.37 -40.76
C CYS A 472 -1.38 16.10 -41.94
N SER A 473 -0.63 16.35 -43.03
CA SER A 473 -1.09 17.02 -44.25
C SER A 473 -1.77 16.04 -45.22
N ASP A 474 -2.20 16.53 -46.38
CA ASP A 474 -2.62 15.70 -47.53
C ASP A 474 -3.76 14.70 -47.21
N LEU A 475 -4.61 15.11 -46.25
CA LEU A 475 -5.74 14.34 -45.73
C LEU A 475 -5.32 13.03 -45.04
N THR A 476 -4.10 12.98 -44.51
CA THR A 476 -3.54 11.85 -43.75
C THR A 476 -3.75 11.96 -42.23
N ALA A 477 -3.60 10.84 -41.53
CA ALA A 477 -3.74 10.68 -40.09
C ALA A 477 -2.96 9.45 -39.60
N GLY A 478 -2.80 9.28 -38.28
CA GLY A 478 -2.12 8.13 -37.69
C GLY A 478 -0.89 8.52 -36.88
N ILE A 479 -0.14 7.53 -36.39
CA ILE A 479 1.06 7.75 -35.57
C ILE A 479 2.21 8.26 -36.45
N ASN A 480 2.32 7.75 -37.67
CA ASN A 480 3.32 8.09 -38.67
C ASN A 480 2.67 8.79 -39.89
N CYS A 481 1.48 9.38 -39.73
CA CYS A 481 0.62 9.86 -40.83
C CYS A 481 0.32 8.77 -41.89
N GLU A 482 0.24 7.50 -41.46
CA GLU A 482 0.20 6.33 -42.32
C GLU A 482 -1.20 5.92 -42.84
N LYS A 483 -2.25 6.66 -42.45
CA LYS A 483 -3.68 6.44 -42.77
C LYS A 483 -4.30 7.73 -43.31
N CYS A 484 -5.58 7.69 -43.69
CA CYS A 484 -6.36 8.86 -44.09
C CYS A 484 -7.26 9.39 -42.95
N ILE A 485 -7.61 10.68 -43.00
CA ILE A 485 -8.60 11.29 -42.12
C ILE A 485 -10.02 10.71 -42.34
N PRO A 486 -10.95 10.83 -41.38
CA PRO A 486 -12.33 10.45 -41.57
C PRO A 486 -12.96 11.00 -42.86
N HIS A 487 -13.71 10.13 -43.54
CA HIS A 487 -14.34 10.35 -44.85
C HIS A 487 -13.39 10.33 -46.07
N TYR A 488 -12.13 9.93 -45.88
CA TYR A 488 -11.18 9.66 -46.96
C TYR A 488 -10.48 8.31 -46.75
N TYR A 489 -9.98 7.71 -47.84
CA TYR A 489 -9.28 6.43 -47.84
C TYR A 489 -8.12 6.39 -48.84
N ARG A 490 -7.13 5.53 -48.58
CA ARG A 490 -6.04 5.23 -49.51
C ARG A 490 -6.36 3.96 -50.32
N PRO A 491 -6.32 4.00 -51.66
CA PRO A 491 -6.39 2.80 -52.50
C PRO A 491 -5.23 1.84 -52.23
N TYR A 492 -5.42 0.53 -52.45
CA TYR A 492 -4.40 -0.49 -52.16
C TYR A 492 -3.13 -0.37 -53.01
N ASP A 493 -3.20 0.31 -54.16
CA ASP A 493 -2.13 0.54 -55.13
C ASP A 493 -1.38 1.86 -54.92
N VAL A 494 -1.75 2.67 -53.92
CA VAL A 494 -1.14 3.98 -53.62
C VAL A 494 -0.27 3.86 -52.36
N PRO A 495 1.02 4.25 -52.41
CA PRO A 495 1.92 4.17 -51.26
C PRO A 495 1.65 5.29 -50.23
N ALA A 496 2.20 5.13 -49.03
CA ALA A 496 1.89 6.01 -47.89
C ALA A 496 2.57 7.39 -47.93
N ASP A 497 3.57 7.56 -48.79
CA ASP A 497 4.41 8.76 -48.99
C ASP A 497 4.07 9.52 -50.29
N ALA A 498 2.98 9.15 -50.97
CA ALA A 498 2.54 9.82 -52.19
C ALA A 498 2.00 11.23 -51.89
N GLU A 499 2.26 12.20 -52.79
CA GLU A 499 1.86 13.62 -52.64
C GLU A 499 0.34 13.86 -52.46
N SER A 500 -0.51 12.87 -52.77
CA SER A 500 -1.96 12.89 -52.50
C SER A 500 -2.48 11.46 -52.31
N PRO A 501 -2.32 10.87 -51.12
CA PRO A 501 -2.56 9.44 -50.92
C PRO A 501 -4.03 9.10 -50.62
N CYS A 502 -4.87 10.11 -50.35
CA CYS A 502 -6.21 9.94 -49.77
C CYS A 502 -7.31 10.53 -50.68
N ILE A 503 -8.34 9.74 -50.97
CA ILE A 503 -9.50 10.10 -51.81
C ILE A 503 -10.82 9.94 -51.04
N PRO A 504 -11.90 10.68 -51.38
CA PRO A 504 -13.13 10.69 -50.57
C PRO A 504 -13.91 9.36 -50.63
N CYS A 505 -14.53 8.99 -49.52
CA CYS A 505 -15.41 7.82 -49.40
C CYS A 505 -16.69 7.93 -50.27
N ASP A 506 -17.13 6.81 -50.85
CA ASP A 506 -18.32 6.68 -51.71
C ASP A 506 -19.42 5.86 -51.02
N CYS A 507 -19.91 6.37 -49.88
CA CYS A 507 -20.87 5.71 -48.98
C CYS A 507 -22.27 6.32 -49.05
N ASP A 508 -23.33 5.51 -48.89
CA ASP A 508 -24.70 6.02 -48.80
C ASP A 508 -24.95 6.72 -47.45
N PRO A 509 -25.25 8.03 -47.40
CA PRO A 509 -25.36 8.79 -46.15
C PRO A 509 -26.60 8.44 -45.31
N LYS A 510 -27.58 7.69 -45.85
CA LYS A 510 -28.71 7.17 -45.09
C LYS A 510 -28.42 5.81 -44.49
N ARG A 511 -27.59 4.98 -45.14
CA ARG A 511 -27.33 3.56 -44.82
C ARG A 511 -25.95 3.27 -44.23
N SER A 512 -25.04 4.26 -44.21
CA SER A 512 -23.72 4.18 -43.57
C SER A 512 -23.67 4.89 -42.21
N GLU A 513 -22.78 4.42 -41.34
CA GLU A 513 -22.55 4.88 -39.98
C GLU A 513 -21.09 5.32 -39.83
N GLY A 514 -20.84 6.62 -39.81
CA GLY A 514 -19.48 7.17 -39.73
C GLY A 514 -18.69 7.16 -41.06
N PRO A 515 -17.35 7.28 -41.00
CA PRO A 515 -16.47 7.29 -42.18
C PRO A 515 -16.21 5.87 -42.72
N CYS A 516 -15.72 5.76 -43.97
CA CYS A 516 -15.23 4.48 -44.51
C CYS A 516 -13.84 4.10 -43.96
N SER A 517 -13.44 2.85 -44.20
CA SER A 517 -12.10 2.33 -43.88
C SER A 517 -11.01 3.19 -44.55
N SER A 518 -10.02 3.61 -43.75
CA SER A 518 -8.92 4.46 -44.20
C SER A 518 -8.01 3.84 -45.27
N ILE A 519 -8.13 2.53 -45.52
CA ILE A 519 -7.46 1.80 -46.59
C ILE A 519 -8.53 0.96 -47.31
N GLY A 520 -8.55 0.99 -48.64
CA GLY A 520 -9.51 0.25 -49.47
C GLY A 520 -10.89 0.92 -49.64
N GLY A 521 -11.33 1.73 -48.68
CA GLY A 521 -12.52 2.58 -48.82
C GLY A 521 -13.86 1.93 -48.48
N GLU A 522 -13.84 0.75 -47.85
CA GLU A 522 -15.04 0.01 -47.45
C GLU A 522 -15.88 0.79 -46.43
N CYS A 523 -17.17 1.00 -46.73
CA CYS A 523 -18.05 1.80 -45.88
C CYS A 523 -18.50 1.06 -44.62
N ASN A 524 -18.44 1.75 -43.47
CA ASN A 524 -19.10 1.28 -42.25
C ASN A 524 -20.62 1.41 -42.40
N CYS A 525 -21.34 0.29 -42.29
CA CYS A 525 -22.77 0.23 -42.56
C CYS A 525 -23.58 0.31 -41.27
N LYS A 526 -24.73 0.99 -41.35
CA LYS A 526 -25.69 1.02 -40.23
C LYS A 526 -26.15 -0.39 -39.89
N SER A 527 -26.58 -0.58 -38.64
CA SER A 527 -27.12 -1.87 -38.19
C SER A 527 -28.17 -2.40 -39.17
N GLY A 528 -27.80 -3.48 -39.86
CA GLY A 528 -28.61 -4.12 -40.89
C GLY A 528 -28.20 -3.92 -42.35
N PHE A 529 -27.19 -3.10 -42.66
CA PHE A 529 -26.71 -2.88 -44.03
C PHE A 529 -25.30 -3.46 -44.26
N THR A 530 -24.96 -3.78 -45.51
CA THR A 530 -23.65 -4.36 -45.90
C THR A 530 -23.27 -4.03 -47.35
N GLY A 531 -22.13 -4.58 -47.79
CA GLY A 531 -21.50 -4.30 -49.08
C GLY A 531 -20.67 -3.02 -49.06
N PRO A 532 -19.77 -2.81 -50.04
CA PRO A 532 -18.75 -1.76 -50.00
C PRO A 532 -19.30 -0.32 -49.93
N LYS A 533 -20.60 -0.13 -50.27
CA LYS A 533 -21.32 1.15 -50.21
C LYS A 533 -22.54 1.15 -49.29
N CYS A 534 -22.75 0.09 -48.49
CA CYS A 534 -23.90 -0.09 -47.60
C CYS A 534 -25.27 -0.09 -48.30
N LEU A 535 -25.33 -0.65 -49.52
CA LEU A 535 -26.55 -0.72 -50.32
C LEU A 535 -27.31 -2.04 -50.17
N GLU A 536 -26.64 -3.08 -49.66
CA GLU A 536 -27.19 -4.42 -49.45
C GLU A 536 -27.62 -4.59 -47.98
N CYS A 537 -28.45 -5.59 -47.66
CA CYS A 537 -28.75 -5.90 -46.25
C CYS A 537 -27.68 -6.82 -45.66
N ALA A 538 -27.23 -6.49 -44.46
CA ALA A 538 -26.39 -7.36 -43.65
C ALA A 538 -27.03 -8.73 -43.44
N VAL A 539 -26.15 -9.71 -43.34
CA VAL A 539 -26.40 -11.03 -42.75
C VAL A 539 -27.28 -10.85 -41.50
N GLY A 540 -28.43 -11.53 -41.44
CA GLY A 540 -29.42 -11.35 -40.37
C GLY A 540 -30.43 -10.21 -40.52
N HIS A 541 -30.51 -9.52 -41.66
CA HIS A 541 -31.46 -8.41 -41.88
C HIS A 541 -32.19 -8.48 -43.24
N LYS A 542 -33.43 -7.97 -43.34
CA LYS A 542 -34.29 -8.10 -44.55
C LYS A 542 -35.24 -6.92 -44.79
N GLY A 543 -35.53 -6.63 -46.07
CA GLY A 543 -36.44 -5.55 -46.51
C GLY A 543 -35.68 -4.28 -46.94
N GLU A 544 -36.37 -3.26 -47.45
CA GLU A 544 -35.72 -2.01 -47.91
C GLU A 544 -35.00 -1.25 -46.79
N ASP A 545 -35.54 -1.30 -45.58
CA ASP A 545 -34.94 -0.72 -44.36
C ASP A 545 -34.05 -1.72 -43.60
N CYS A 546 -33.81 -2.91 -44.17
CA CYS A 546 -33.02 -3.99 -43.61
C CYS A 546 -33.29 -4.25 -42.11
N VAL A 547 -34.53 -4.63 -41.78
CA VAL A 547 -34.95 -4.88 -40.40
C VAL A 547 -34.30 -6.15 -39.86
N LYS A 548 -33.83 -6.12 -38.60
CA LYS A 548 -33.19 -7.25 -37.93
C LYS A 548 -34.13 -8.44 -37.82
N CYS A 549 -33.70 -9.55 -38.43
CA CYS A 549 -34.35 -10.84 -38.31
C CYS A 549 -34.10 -11.41 -36.91
N THR A 550 -35.06 -12.17 -36.38
CA THR A 550 -35.09 -12.53 -34.95
C THR A 550 -34.09 -13.62 -34.54
N CYS A 551 -33.29 -14.16 -35.44
CA CYS A 551 -32.37 -15.27 -35.16
C CYS A 551 -31.11 -14.81 -34.39
N ASP A 552 -30.56 -15.67 -33.53
CA ASP A 552 -29.28 -15.50 -32.84
C ASP A 552 -28.15 -15.86 -33.81
N GLU A 553 -27.29 -14.88 -34.08
CA GLU A 553 -26.21 -14.98 -35.06
C GLU A 553 -25.15 -16.03 -34.67
N ARG A 554 -24.98 -16.33 -33.37
CA ARG A 554 -24.03 -17.36 -32.91
C ARG A 554 -24.47 -18.75 -33.34
N GLY A 555 -25.78 -18.98 -33.33
CA GLY A 555 -26.37 -20.30 -33.54
C GLY A 555 -27.02 -20.52 -34.90
N THR A 556 -27.09 -19.52 -35.77
CA THR A 556 -27.70 -19.64 -37.09
C THR A 556 -26.64 -19.87 -38.18
N MET A 557 -26.95 -20.71 -39.18
CA MET A 557 -26.09 -20.92 -40.33
C MET A 557 -25.98 -19.65 -41.20
N HIS A 558 -24.83 -19.48 -41.85
CA HIS A 558 -24.54 -18.31 -42.68
C HIS A 558 -25.54 -18.20 -43.85
N GLY A 559 -26.29 -17.09 -43.90
CA GLY A 559 -27.36 -16.84 -44.89
C GLY A 559 -28.75 -17.35 -44.51
N GLY A 560 -28.86 -18.20 -43.47
CA GLY A 560 -30.13 -18.79 -43.02
C GLY A 560 -30.93 -17.96 -42.01
N GLN A 561 -30.55 -16.70 -41.79
CA GLN A 561 -31.05 -15.86 -40.69
C GLN A 561 -32.36 -15.10 -40.98
N CYS A 562 -32.82 -15.06 -42.24
CA CYS A 562 -33.99 -14.27 -42.66
C CYS A 562 -34.96 -15.04 -43.56
N GLU A 563 -34.85 -16.36 -43.52
CA GLU A 563 -35.82 -17.31 -44.01
C GLU A 563 -37.13 -17.23 -43.20
N SER A 564 -38.17 -17.95 -43.62
CA SER A 564 -39.43 -18.01 -42.86
C SER A 564 -39.27 -18.58 -41.44
N HIS A 565 -38.20 -19.36 -41.22
CA HIS A 565 -37.78 -19.95 -39.96
C HIS A 565 -36.25 -19.92 -39.90
N CYS A 566 -35.64 -19.68 -38.73
CA CYS A 566 -34.18 -19.64 -38.56
C CYS A 566 -33.54 -21.01 -38.86
N GLN A 567 -32.49 -21.04 -39.69
CA GLN A 567 -31.75 -22.28 -39.97
C GLN A 567 -30.58 -22.45 -38.99
N CYS A 568 -30.78 -23.25 -37.94
CA CYS A 568 -29.77 -23.41 -36.88
C CYS A 568 -28.54 -24.23 -37.33
N LYS A 569 -27.38 -23.93 -36.73
CA LYS A 569 -26.17 -24.74 -36.81
C LYS A 569 -26.41 -26.12 -36.15
N LEU A 570 -25.55 -27.09 -36.46
CA LEU A 570 -25.76 -28.52 -36.18
C LEU A 570 -26.11 -28.85 -34.72
N HIS A 571 -25.54 -28.13 -33.75
CA HIS A 571 -25.69 -28.41 -32.33
C HIS A 571 -26.54 -27.37 -31.58
N VAL A 572 -27.45 -26.72 -32.31
CA VAL A 572 -28.25 -25.58 -31.84
C VAL A 572 -29.73 -25.80 -32.13
N GLU A 573 -30.59 -25.41 -31.19
CA GLU A 573 -32.04 -25.46 -31.29
C GLU A 573 -32.72 -24.14 -30.86
N GLY A 574 -34.06 -24.14 -30.86
CA GLY A 574 -34.90 -22.99 -30.55
C GLY A 574 -35.36 -22.25 -31.81
N SER A 575 -36.52 -21.60 -31.74
CA SER A 575 -37.09 -20.85 -32.88
C SER A 575 -36.24 -19.64 -33.31
N ARG A 576 -35.23 -19.28 -32.50
CA ARG A 576 -34.24 -18.24 -32.77
C ARG A 576 -32.82 -18.79 -32.89
N CYS A 577 -32.60 -20.11 -32.79
CA CYS A 577 -31.25 -20.70 -32.71
C CYS A 577 -30.41 -20.15 -31.55
N ASP A 578 -31.06 -19.88 -30.42
CA ASP A 578 -30.51 -19.23 -29.23
C ASP A 578 -30.07 -20.21 -28.13
N LYS A 579 -30.24 -21.52 -28.35
CA LYS A 579 -30.01 -22.57 -27.35
C LYS A 579 -29.18 -23.72 -27.93
N CYS A 580 -28.32 -24.32 -27.12
CA CYS A 580 -27.65 -25.56 -27.48
C CYS A 580 -28.61 -26.76 -27.39
N LEU A 581 -28.40 -27.77 -28.24
CA LEU A 581 -29.06 -29.07 -28.05
C LEU A 581 -28.64 -29.68 -26.70
N PRO A 582 -29.50 -30.50 -26.06
CA PRO A 582 -29.11 -31.31 -24.90
C PRO A 582 -27.84 -32.14 -25.21
N GLY A 583 -26.87 -32.14 -24.28
CA GLY A 583 -25.53 -32.69 -24.54
C GLY A 583 -24.50 -31.67 -25.02
N TYR A 584 -24.87 -30.39 -25.21
CA TYR A 584 -24.00 -29.35 -25.75
C TYR A 584 -24.12 -28.02 -24.99
N PHE A 585 -23.04 -27.23 -24.97
CA PHE A 585 -22.95 -25.93 -24.29
C PHE A 585 -22.04 -24.93 -25.03
N ALA A 586 -21.81 -23.75 -24.46
CA ALA A 586 -20.96 -22.67 -25.00
C ALA A 586 -21.28 -22.29 -26.47
N LEU A 587 -22.51 -21.80 -26.69
CA LEU A 587 -22.96 -21.28 -27.98
C LEU A 587 -22.07 -20.13 -28.48
N SER A 588 -21.32 -20.35 -29.57
CA SER A 588 -20.36 -19.41 -30.14
C SER A 588 -20.57 -19.18 -31.64
N SER A 589 -20.34 -17.94 -32.08
CA SER A 589 -20.24 -17.60 -33.50
C SER A 589 -19.03 -18.26 -34.19
N SER A 590 -17.90 -18.36 -33.48
CA SER A 590 -16.65 -18.95 -33.99
C SER A 590 -16.72 -20.47 -34.18
N ASN A 591 -17.56 -21.17 -33.41
CA ASN A 591 -17.81 -22.59 -33.57
C ASN A 591 -18.70 -22.83 -34.81
N SER A 592 -18.19 -23.55 -35.81
CA SER A 592 -18.93 -23.89 -37.03
C SER A 592 -20.18 -24.75 -36.76
N GLU A 593 -20.15 -25.60 -35.73
CA GLU A 593 -21.28 -26.43 -35.29
C GLU A 593 -22.20 -25.72 -34.27
N GLY A 594 -21.75 -24.56 -33.76
CA GLY A 594 -22.49 -23.66 -32.87
C GLY A 594 -22.22 -23.90 -31.39
N CYS A 595 -22.51 -25.09 -30.87
CA CYS A 595 -22.25 -25.48 -29.49
C CYS A 595 -21.26 -26.66 -29.42
N MET A 596 -20.46 -26.73 -28.35
CA MET A 596 -19.52 -27.82 -28.10
C MET A 596 -20.16 -28.91 -27.23
N LYS A 597 -19.77 -30.17 -27.44
CA LYS A 597 -20.30 -31.32 -26.71
C LYS A 597 -19.79 -31.35 -25.26
N CYS A 598 -20.68 -31.56 -24.29
CA CYS A 598 -20.33 -31.80 -22.88
C CYS A 598 -19.34 -32.96 -22.74
N TYR A 599 -18.29 -32.79 -21.93
CA TYR A 599 -17.36 -33.87 -21.59
C TYR A 599 -17.81 -34.63 -20.34
N CYS A 600 -18.09 -33.92 -19.24
CA CYS A 600 -18.58 -34.38 -17.94
C CYS A 600 -17.95 -35.69 -17.44
N SER A 601 -16.66 -35.90 -17.74
CA SER A 601 -15.94 -37.16 -17.51
C SER A 601 -16.75 -38.40 -17.92
N GLY A 602 -17.55 -38.30 -19.00
CA GLY A 602 -18.46 -39.34 -19.50
C GLY A 602 -19.61 -39.75 -18.56
N VAL A 603 -19.76 -39.11 -17.40
CA VAL A 603 -20.74 -39.46 -16.35
C VAL A 603 -22.11 -38.85 -16.62
N SER A 604 -22.12 -37.58 -17.05
CA SER A 604 -23.34 -36.82 -17.35
C SER A 604 -23.35 -36.37 -18.81
N GLN A 605 -24.52 -36.00 -19.32
CA GLN A 605 -24.69 -35.31 -20.61
C GLN A 605 -25.42 -33.96 -20.42
N ILE A 606 -25.62 -33.52 -19.18
CA ILE A 606 -26.25 -32.25 -18.86
C ILE A 606 -25.16 -31.32 -18.33
N CYS A 607 -24.85 -30.27 -19.09
CA CYS A 607 -23.88 -29.25 -18.72
C CYS A 607 -24.27 -27.86 -19.22
N ARG A 608 -23.66 -26.85 -18.63
CA ARG A 608 -23.78 -25.44 -19.02
C ARG A 608 -22.41 -24.76 -18.97
N SER A 609 -22.27 -23.61 -19.63
CA SER A 609 -21.07 -22.78 -19.47
C SER A 609 -20.91 -22.32 -18.01
N TYR A 610 -19.68 -22.38 -17.51
CA TYR A 610 -19.29 -21.89 -16.19
C TYR A 610 -18.45 -20.63 -16.33
N THR A 611 -18.82 -19.55 -15.64
CA THR A 611 -18.06 -18.29 -15.69
C THR A 611 -16.83 -18.38 -14.80
N VAL A 612 -15.66 -18.14 -15.38
CA VAL A 612 -14.35 -18.27 -14.75
C VAL A 612 -13.54 -17.00 -14.99
N LYS A 613 -12.95 -16.42 -13.94
CA LYS A 613 -11.89 -15.42 -14.09
C LYS A 613 -10.54 -16.12 -13.96
N PHE A 614 -9.62 -15.85 -14.88
CA PHE A 614 -8.28 -16.42 -14.81
C PHE A 614 -7.37 -15.61 -13.87
N SER A 615 -6.66 -16.35 -13.01
CA SER A 615 -5.54 -15.88 -12.21
C SER A 615 -4.25 -16.53 -12.73
N THR A 616 -3.15 -15.78 -12.74
CA THR A 616 -1.86 -16.30 -13.20
C THR A 616 -1.06 -16.87 -12.03
N TYR A 617 -0.64 -18.13 -12.14
CA TYR A 617 0.23 -18.81 -11.18
C TYR A 617 1.65 -18.96 -11.75
N GLU A 618 2.65 -18.55 -10.97
CA GLU A 618 4.07 -18.51 -11.35
C GLU A 618 4.98 -18.77 -10.14
N THR A 619 5.92 -19.70 -10.28
CA THR A 619 7.05 -19.98 -9.37
C THR A 619 8.13 -20.77 -10.09
N LEU A 620 9.40 -20.50 -9.75
CA LEU A 620 10.58 -21.27 -10.18
C LEU A 620 11.09 -22.26 -9.11
N ASP A 621 10.39 -22.42 -7.99
CA ASP A 621 10.80 -23.33 -6.93
C ASP A 621 10.60 -24.81 -7.32
N ASN A 622 11.54 -25.68 -6.94
CA ASN A 622 11.46 -27.15 -7.08
C ASN A 622 11.34 -27.71 -8.52
N TRP A 623 11.61 -26.90 -9.55
CA TRP A 623 11.74 -27.39 -10.92
C TRP A 623 12.94 -28.34 -11.07
N ARG A 624 12.81 -29.30 -11.99
CA ARG A 624 13.85 -30.29 -12.30
C ARG A 624 14.09 -30.38 -13.80
N VAL A 625 15.19 -31.00 -14.23
CA VAL A 625 15.44 -31.30 -15.64
C VAL A 625 15.39 -32.82 -15.86
N THR A 626 14.80 -33.25 -16.97
CA THR A 626 14.56 -34.65 -17.30
C THR A 626 14.59 -34.89 -18.82
N ASP A 627 14.66 -36.15 -19.25
CA ASP A 627 14.48 -36.56 -20.63
C ASP A 627 12.98 -36.78 -20.96
N ILE A 628 12.62 -36.87 -22.24
CA ILE A 628 11.21 -37.03 -22.66
C ILE A 628 10.51 -38.27 -22.06
N SER A 629 11.26 -39.29 -21.62
CA SER A 629 10.73 -40.53 -21.04
C SER A 629 10.65 -40.53 -19.51
N LYS A 630 11.08 -39.44 -18.84
CA LYS A 630 11.14 -39.30 -17.37
C LYS A 630 11.96 -40.41 -16.69
N GLN A 631 13.12 -40.76 -17.25
CA GLN A 631 14.02 -41.79 -16.71
C GLN A 631 15.23 -41.19 -16.00
N ASN A 632 15.76 -40.08 -16.53
CA ASN A 632 16.87 -39.33 -15.95
C ASN A 632 16.37 -38.05 -15.29
N PHE A 633 16.94 -37.67 -14.15
CA PHE A 633 16.57 -36.46 -13.42
C PHE A 633 17.82 -35.73 -12.93
N ALA A 634 17.83 -34.41 -13.10
CA ALA A 634 18.84 -33.50 -12.58
C ALA A 634 18.17 -32.32 -11.86
N LEU A 635 18.91 -31.72 -10.93
CA LEU A 635 18.53 -30.47 -10.27
C LEU A 635 19.26 -29.31 -10.97
N PRO A 636 18.55 -28.27 -11.43
CA PRO A 636 19.19 -27.10 -12.01
C PRO A 636 19.94 -26.30 -10.94
N SER A 637 20.93 -25.50 -11.36
CA SER A 637 21.49 -24.44 -10.53
C SER A 637 20.61 -23.19 -10.57
N VAL A 638 20.66 -22.38 -9.53
CA VAL A 638 20.05 -21.04 -9.51
C VAL A 638 21.14 -20.02 -9.78
N ASP A 639 20.90 -19.11 -10.72
CA ASP A 639 21.75 -17.96 -10.97
C ASP A 639 21.59 -16.93 -9.83
N ASN A 640 22.69 -16.61 -9.13
CA ASN A 640 22.63 -15.78 -7.93
C ASN A 640 22.29 -14.30 -8.19
N ASP A 641 22.51 -13.80 -9.41
CA ASP A 641 22.29 -12.39 -9.76
C ASP A 641 20.89 -12.16 -10.32
N THR A 642 20.31 -13.17 -10.99
CA THR A 642 19.02 -13.07 -11.70
C THR A 642 17.90 -13.93 -11.12
N GLY A 643 18.21 -14.96 -10.34
CA GLY A 643 17.24 -15.92 -9.80
C GLY A 643 16.70 -16.93 -10.83
N HIS A 644 17.17 -16.90 -12.08
CA HIS A 644 16.78 -17.86 -13.11
C HIS A 644 17.37 -19.25 -12.84
N LEU A 645 16.73 -20.29 -13.37
CA LEU A 645 17.25 -21.65 -13.30
C LEU A 645 18.12 -21.96 -14.51
N VAL A 646 19.32 -22.48 -14.27
CA VAL A 646 20.32 -22.82 -15.30
C VAL A 646 20.61 -24.32 -15.25
N PHE A 647 20.79 -24.94 -16.41
CA PHE A 647 21.16 -26.34 -16.52
C PHE A 647 22.17 -26.57 -17.65
N GLY A 648 23.28 -27.22 -17.32
CA GLY A 648 24.36 -27.55 -18.26
C GLY A 648 24.06 -28.82 -19.06
N MET A 649 24.04 -28.74 -20.39
CA MET A 649 23.79 -29.90 -21.27
C MET A 649 24.80 -31.04 -21.08
N TYR A 650 25.99 -30.75 -20.54
CA TYR A 650 27.03 -31.75 -20.26
C TYR A 650 26.62 -32.78 -19.20
N GLU A 651 25.59 -32.51 -18.38
CA GLU A 651 25.12 -33.45 -17.36
C GLU A 651 24.35 -34.63 -17.96
N PHE A 652 23.69 -34.43 -19.12
CA PHE A 652 22.95 -35.47 -19.87
C PHE A 652 23.60 -35.73 -21.25
N PRO A 653 24.84 -36.25 -21.33
CA PRO A 653 25.60 -36.35 -22.58
C PRO A 653 25.05 -37.36 -23.60
N GLU A 654 24.11 -38.23 -23.21
CA GLU A 654 23.50 -39.26 -24.08
C GLU A 654 22.08 -38.89 -24.56
N THR A 655 21.55 -37.74 -24.17
CA THR A 655 20.17 -37.28 -24.51
C THR A 655 20.21 -36.22 -25.61
N GLU A 656 19.35 -36.30 -26.63
CA GLU A 656 19.32 -35.32 -27.74
C GLU A 656 18.56 -34.03 -27.38
N ALA A 657 17.47 -34.12 -26.61
CA ALA A 657 16.74 -32.99 -26.04
C ALA A 657 16.36 -33.19 -24.57
N VAL A 658 16.58 -32.14 -23.76
CA VAL A 658 16.20 -32.10 -22.34
C VAL A 658 14.94 -31.25 -22.14
N TYR A 659 14.20 -31.54 -21.07
CA TYR A 659 12.96 -30.87 -20.71
C TYR A 659 12.96 -30.46 -19.24
N TRP A 660 12.42 -29.28 -18.98
CA TRP A 660 12.13 -28.76 -17.66
C TRP A 660 10.83 -29.39 -17.14
N LEU A 661 10.94 -30.16 -16.06
CA LEU A 661 9.82 -30.80 -15.36
C LEU A 661 9.28 -29.84 -14.30
N ALA A 662 8.00 -29.47 -14.46
CA ALA A 662 7.29 -28.64 -13.50
C ALA A 662 7.10 -29.37 -12.15
N PRO A 663 7.07 -28.63 -11.03
CA PRO A 663 6.73 -29.18 -9.72
C PRO A 663 5.22 -29.46 -9.61
N ASP A 664 4.83 -30.24 -8.60
CA ASP A 664 3.45 -30.70 -8.39
C ASP A 664 2.43 -29.55 -8.26
N SER A 665 2.86 -28.34 -7.90
CA SER A 665 2.01 -27.15 -7.79
C SER A 665 1.53 -26.56 -9.13
N TYR A 666 2.11 -26.98 -10.26
CA TYR A 666 1.55 -26.72 -11.60
C TYR A 666 0.72 -27.90 -12.13
N CYS A 667 0.59 -28.98 -11.37
CA CYS A 667 -0.01 -30.25 -11.80
C CYS A 667 -1.35 -30.51 -11.07
N GLY A 668 -1.97 -31.67 -11.32
CA GLY A 668 -3.29 -32.01 -10.81
C GLY A 668 -4.42 -31.59 -11.75
N ASN A 669 -5.55 -31.14 -11.20
CA ASN A 669 -6.74 -30.80 -11.99
C ASN A 669 -6.62 -29.39 -12.57
N LEU A 670 -6.50 -29.30 -13.89
CA LEU A 670 -6.39 -28.08 -14.69
C LEU A 670 -7.61 -27.87 -15.61
N LEU A 671 -8.77 -28.46 -15.31
CA LEU A 671 -10.00 -28.25 -16.10
C LEU A 671 -10.47 -26.80 -16.08
N GLU A 672 -10.23 -26.09 -14.98
CA GLU A 672 -10.50 -24.65 -14.85
C GLU A 672 -9.53 -23.78 -15.67
N SER A 673 -8.45 -24.37 -16.20
CA SER A 673 -7.53 -23.74 -17.16
C SER A 673 -7.89 -24.02 -18.63
N TYR A 674 -8.94 -24.79 -18.93
CA TYR A 674 -9.35 -25.04 -20.32
C TYR A 674 -9.86 -23.75 -20.99
N GLY A 675 -9.32 -23.42 -22.17
CA GLY A 675 -9.53 -22.12 -22.80
C GLY A 675 -8.72 -20.97 -22.19
N SER A 676 -7.69 -21.27 -21.41
CA SER A 676 -6.71 -20.30 -20.90
C SER A 676 -5.35 -20.44 -21.62
N HIS A 677 -4.32 -19.79 -21.07
CA HIS A 677 -2.96 -19.77 -21.62
C HIS A 677 -1.95 -20.37 -20.64
N LEU A 678 -1.04 -21.19 -21.18
CA LEU A 678 0.22 -21.58 -20.54
C LEU A 678 1.34 -20.91 -21.32
N SER A 679 2.07 -20.00 -20.69
CA SER A 679 3.22 -19.35 -21.31
C SER A 679 4.50 -19.55 -20.50
N PHE A 680 5.65 -19.39 -21.16
CA PHE A 680 6.96 -19.51 -20.54
C PHE A 680 8.04 -18.80 -21.34
N ARG A 681 9.15 -18.48 -20.69
CA ARG A 681 10.33 -17.84 -21.28
C ARG A 681 11.58 -18.70 -21.08
N MET A 682 12.28 -18.93 -22.19
CA MET A 682 13.53 -19.69 -22.27
C MET A 682 14.66 -18.81 -22.80
N ALA A 683 15.87 -19.06 -22.30
CA ALA A 683 17.11 -18.68 -22.96
C ALA A 683 18.07 -19.87 -23.02
N TRP A 684 19.09 -19.80 -23.88
CA TRP A 684 20.11 -20.84 -23.99
C TRP A 684 21.43 -20.30 -24.52
N ILE A 685 22.54 -20.94 -24.14
CA ILE A 685 23.88 -20.57 -24.61
C ILE A 685 24.38 -21.62 -25.59
N ILE A 686 24.99 -21.17 -26.69
CA ILE A 686 25.68 -21.99 -27.69
C ILE A 686 27.18 -21.73 -27.65
N VAL A 687 27.99 -22.72 -28.05
CA VAL A 687 29.46 -22.59 -28.11
C VAL A 687 29.86 -21.51 -29.12
N ARG A 688 30.74 -20.58 -28.73
CA ARG A 688 31.33 -19.58 -29.64
C ARG A 688 32.47 -20.20 -30.48
N GLY A 689 32.28 -20.26 -31.79
CA GLY A 689 33.29 -20.71 -32.77
C GLY A 689 32.67 -20.91 -34.16
N ASP A 690 33.43 -21.51 -35.08
CA ASP A 690 32.97 -21.89 -36.43
C ASP A 690 32.06 -23.14 -36.39
N THR A 691 31.02 -23.09 -35.54
CA THR A 691 30.17 -24.22 -35.19
C THR A 691 29.11 -24.47 -36.27
N SER A 692 29.00 -25.72 -36.71
CA SER A 692 28.10 -26.13 -37.82
C SER A 692 26.70 -26.55 -37.35
N GLY A 693 26.39 -26.26 -36.08
CA GLY A 693 25.11 -26.55 -35.47
C GLY A 693 23.91 -25.88 -36.11
N LYS A 694 22.74 -26.36 -35.74
CA LYS A 694 21.46 -25.89 -36.26
C LYS A 694 20.41 -25.82 -35.15
N PRO A 695 19.44 -24.90 -35.27
CA PRO A 695 18.21 -24.96 -34.49
C PRO A 695 17.50 -26.32 -34.60
N THR A 696 17.00 -26.83 -33.47
CA THR A 696 16.26 -28.09 -33.40
C THR A 696 14.76 -27.87 -33.49
N SER A 697 14.00 -28.92 -33.81
CA SER A 697 12.53 -28.96 -33.81
C SER A 697 12.05 -30.07 -32.88
N GLY A 698 11.03 -29.80 -32.07
CA GLY A 698 10.46 -30.75 -31.12
C GLY A 698 9.38 -30.08 -30.26
N PRO A 699 8.57 -30.88 -29.53
CA PRO A 699 7.42 -30.41 -28.78
C PRO A 699 7.83 -29.35 -27.75
N SER A 700 7.13 -28.22 -27.74
CA SER A 700 7.43 -27.08 -26.87
C SER A 700 6.88 -27.31 -25.45
N VAL A 701 5.70 -27.93 -25.36
CA VAL A 701 5.05 -28.38 -24.12
C VAL A 701 4.59 -29.81 -24.29
N ILE A 702 4.73 -30.63 -23.24
CA ILE A 702 4.18 -31.98 -23.16
C ILE A 702 3.39 -32.09 -21.85
N LEU A 703 2.14 -32.53 -21.93
CA LEU A 703 1.32 -32.89 -20.77
C LEU A 703 1.23 -34.41 -20.66
N ILE A 704 1.41 -34.92 -19.44
CA ILE A 704 1.24 -36.32 -19.09
C ILE A 704 0.12 -36.39 -18.06
N GLY A 705 -0.99 -37.05 -18.39
CA GLY A 705 -2.08 -37.31 -17.44
C GLY A 705 -1.84 -38.59 -16.64
N LYS A 706 -2.38 -38.69 -15.41
CA LYS A 706 -2.30 -39.93 -14.60
C LYS A 706 -2.99 -41.13 -15.26
N ASN A 707 -3.84 -40.90 -16.27
CA ASN A 707 -4.37 -41.92 -17.17
C ASN A 707 -3.28 -42.61 -18.06
N GLY A 708 -2.05 -42.11 -18.04
CA GLY A 708 -0.90 -42.60 -18.80
C GLY A 708 -0.88 -42.14 -20.26
N MET A 709 -1.65 -41.10 -20.60
CA MET A 709 -1.67 -40.47 -21.93
C MET A 709 -0.63 -39.33 -21.96
N LYS A 710 0.11 -39.22 -23.07
CA LYS A 710 1.12 -38.19 -23.30
C LYS A 710 0.75 -37.42 -24.56
N ILE A 711 0.48 -36.13 -24.39
CA ILE A 711 0.09 -35.21 -25.47
C ILE A 711 1.07 -34.03 -25.53
N ALA A 712 1.29 -33.46 -26.70
CA ALA A 712 2.23 -32.36 -26.87
C ALA A 712 1.76 -31.30 -27.86
N HIS A 713 2.37 -30.12 -27.77
CA HIS A 713 2.06 -28.95 -28.58
C HIS A 713 3.31 -28.16 -29.01
N GLY A 714 3.27 -27.66 -30.24
CA GLY A 714 4.23 -26.70 -30.81
C GLY A 714 5.57 -27.29 -31.24
N ASP A 715 5.83 -27.33 -32.55
CA ASP A 715 7.05 -27.93 -33.16
C ASP A 715 8.06 -26.87 -33.68
N ASN A 716 7.94 -25.64 -33.19
CA ASN A 716 8.62 -24.46 -33.76
C ASN A 716 10.15 -24.51 -33.64
N VAL A 717 10.80 -23.80 -34.57
CA VAL A 717 12.25 -23.69 -34.70
C VAL A 717 12.67 -22.23 -34.45
N TYR A 718 13.51 -22.01 -33.44
CA TYR A 718 13.89 -20.69 -32.97
C TYR A 718 15.35 -20.38 -33.34
N LYS A 719 15.61 -19.18 -33.89
CA LYS A 719 16.94 -18.76 -34.38
C LYS A 719 17.75 -17.91 -33.40
N HIS A 720 17.07 -17.18 -32.52
CA HIS A 720 17.70 -16.35 -31.49
C HIS A 720 17.93 -17.18 -30.22
N SER A 721 18.85 -16.77 -29.34
CA SER A 721 19.21 -17.49 -28.12
C SER A 721 18.18 -17.38 -26.98
N ASN A 722 16.95 -17.01 -27.30
CA ASN A 722 15.81 -16.92 -26.39
C ASN A 722 14.48 -17.12 -27.13
N ALA A 723 13.45 -17.50 -26.38
CA ALA A 723 12.08 -17.64 -26.86
C ALA A 723 11.08 -17.31 -25.74
N SER A 724 10.01 -16.60 -26.10
CA SER A 724 8.79 -16.51 -25.29
C SER A 724 7.74 -17.34 -26.03
N ILE A 725 7.18 -18.34 -25.36
CA ILE A 725 6.23 -19.29 -25.96
C ILE A 725 4.92 -19.17 -25.18
N ASP A 726 3.82 -19.11 -25.90
CA ASP A 726 2.46 -19.03 -25.36
C ASP A 726 1.60 -20.12 -26.03
N VAL A 727 0.86 -20.87 -25.22
CA VAL A 727 0.10 -22.05 -25.63
C VAL A 727 -1.32 -21.94 -25.11
N PHE A 728 -2.28 -21.85 -26.03
CA PHE A 728 -3.70 -21.90 -25.71
C PHE A 728 -4.10 -23.33 -25.32
N LEU A 729 -4.79 -23.47 -24.18
CA LEU A 729 -5.17 -24.75 -23.61
C LEU A 729 -6.52 -25.23 -24.17
N SER A 730 -6.48 -25.59 -25.46
CA SER A 730 -7.54 -26.28 -26.22
C SER A 730 -6.95 -27.48 -26.94
N GLU A 731 -7.77 -28.43 -27.40
CA GLU A 731 -7.32 -29.57 -28.20
C GLU A 731 -6.68 -29.20 -29.55
N ASP A 732 -6.98 -28.02 -30.09
CA ASP A 732 -6.44 -27.54 -31.36
C ASP A 732 -4.90 -27.48 -31.35
N GLY A 733 -4.27 -28.11 -32.35
CA GLY A 733 -2.82 -28.17 -32.51
C GLY A 733 -2.11 -29.22 -31.64
N TRP A 734 -2.79 -29.86 -30.69
CA TRP A 734 -2.21 -30.91 -29.85
C TRP A 734 -2.20 -32.27 -30.55
N TYR A 735 -1.15 -33.05 -30.30
CA TYR A 735 -0.96 -34.38 -30.87
C TYR A 735 -0.52 -35.40 -29.82
N HIS A 736 -0.82 -36.68 -30.05
CA HIS A 736 -0.35 -37.80 -29.23
C HIS A 736 1.15 -38.02 -29.42
N VAL A 737 1.89 -38.20 -28.33
CA VAL A 737 3.32 -38.59 -28.38
C VAL A 737 3.44 -40.10 -28.19
N PRO A 738 3.88 -40.88 -29.20
CA PRO A 738 3.95 -42.32 -29.08
C PRO A 738 4.89 -42.77 -27.95
N ARG A 739 4.46 -43.78 -27.17
CA ARG A 739 5.27 -44.36 -26.07
C ARG A 739 6.61 -44.97 -26.51
N THR A 740 6.78 -45.18 -27.82
CA THR A 740 8.01 -45.67 -28.46
C THR A 740 9.05 -44.58 -28.73
N VAL A 741 8.68 -43.29 -28.61
CA VAL A 741 9.63 -42.17 -28.75
C VAL A 741 10.63 -42.22 -27.59
N LYS A 742 11.91 -42.35 -27.94
CA LYS A 742 13.05 -42.24 -27.02
C LYS A 742 13.99 -41.18 -27.54
N ASP A 743 14.50 -40.37 -26.61
CA ASP A 743 15.39 -39.25 -26.89
C ASP A 743 16.85 -39.73 -26.99
N ILE A 744 17.14 -40.55 -28.00
CA ILE A 744 18.46 -41.14 -28.24
C ILE A 744 19.16 -40.41 -29.38
N VAL A 745 20.42 -40.00 -29.17
CA VAL A 745 21.26 -39.32 -30.16
C VAL A 745 21.50 -40.21 -31.39
N THR A 746 20.62 -40.12 -32.40
CA THR A 746 20.74 -40.91 -33.63
C THR A 746 21.15 -40.05 -34.82
N ARG A 747 22.37 -40.27 -35.33
CA ARG A 747 22.92 -39.56 -36.50
C ARG A 747 22.15 -39.75 -37.83
N LEU A 748 21.04 -40.50 -37.86
CA LEU A 748 20.47 -41.07 -39.09
C LEU A 748 18.94 -40.96 -39.24
N ARG A 749 18.17 -40.50 -38.24
CA ARG A 749 16.72 -40.26 -38.40
C ARG A 749 16.31 -38.99 -37.65
N ARG A 750 15.36 -38.23 -38.21
CA ARG A 750 14.59 -37.27 -37.41
C ARG A 750 13.64 -38.06 -36.52
N THR A 751 13.60 -37.74 -35.24
CA THR A 751 12.61 -38.29 -34.30
C THR A 751 11.26 -37.67 -34.61
N GLU A 752 10.32 -38.47 -35.14
CA GLU A 752 8.94 -38.03 -35.37
C GLU A 752 8.16 -38.11 -34.06
N TYR A 753 8.02 -36.96 -33.39
CA TYR A 753 7.26 -36.82 -32.13
C TYR A 753 5.74 -36.91 -32.33
N ARG A 754 5.27 -36.62 -33.54
CA ARG A 754 3.87 -36.33 -33.86
C ARG A 754 3.09 -37.59 -34.29
N GLY A 755 2.29 -38.11 -33.37
CA GLY A 755 1.23 -39.08 -33.67
C GLY A 755 -0.06 -38.40 -34.13
N ASP A 756 -1.19 -39.10 -33.92
CA ASP A 756 -2.52 -38.62 -34.29
C ASP A 756 -2.92 -37.33 -33.52
N PRO A 757 -3.83 -36.50 -34.08
CA PRO A 757 -4.40 -35.36 -33.37
C PRO A 757 -5.14 -35.77 -32.08
N VAL A 758 -5.11 -34.91 -31.07
CA VAL A 758 -5.83 -35.13 -29.80
C VAL A 758 -7.29 -34.69 -29.94
N THR A 759 -8.23 -35.48 -29.44
CA THR A 759 -9.65 -35.10 -29.37
C THR A 759 -9.96 -34.35 -28.07
N ARG A 760 -11.01 -33.51 -28.03
CA ARG A 760 -11.45 -32.81 -26.81
C ARG A 760 -11.58 -33.73 -25.60
N VAL A 761 -12.18 -34.90 -25.77
CA VAL A 761 -12.36 -35.89 -24.67
C VAL A 761 -11.03 -36.37 -24.11
N GLN A 762 -10.04 -36.62 -24.99
CA GLN A 762 -8.69 -37.02 -24.58
C GLN A 762 -7.94 -35.87 -23.90
N PHE A 763 -8.05 -34.65 -24.44
CA PHE A 763 -7.46 -33.44 -23.86
C PHE A 763 -8.01 -33.16 -22.45
N MET A 764 -9.32 -33.13 -22.29
CA MET A 764 -10.01 -32.95 -21.01
C MET A 764 -9.71 -34.10 -20.02
N SER A 765 -9.53 -35.33 -20.51
CA SER A 765 -9.10 -36.45 -19.67
C SER A 765 -7.67 -36.25 -19.12
N VAL A 766 -6.75 -35.68 -19.91
CA VAL A 766 -5.41 -35.31 -19.41
C VAL A 766 -5.51 -34.16 -18.40
N LEU A 767 -6.26 -33.08 -18.71
CA LEU A 767 -6.41 -31.94 -17.81
C LEU A 767 -7.10 -32.28 -16.48
N SER A 768 -7.96 -33.30 -16.43
CA SER A 768 -8.65 -33.70 -15.20
C SER A 768 -7.72 -34.17 -14.07
N ASP A 769 -6.55 -34.72 -14.42
CA ASP A 769 -5.50 -35.08 -13.47
C ASP A 769 -4.13 -35.18 -14.17
N VAL A 770 -3.47 -34.03 -14.33
CA VAL A 770 -2.12 -33.90 -14.90
C VAL A 770 -1.09 -34.44 -13.91
N GLU A 771 -0.34 -35.46 -14.32
CA GLU A 771 0.77 -36.05 -13.58
C GLU A 771 2.06 -35.24 -13.73
N SER A 772 2.31 -34.67 -14.91
CA SER A 772 3.53 -33.89 -15.19
C SER A 772 3.36 -32.96 -16.38
N ILE A 773 3.98 -31.79 -16.28
CA ILE A 773 4.20 -30.86 -17.38
C ILE A 773 5.70 -30.84 -17.71
N LEU A 774 6.04 -31.03 -18.98
CA LEU A 774 7.40 -30.91 -19.49
C LEU A 774 7.49 -29.72 -20.46
N ILE A 775 8.43 -28.82 -20.22
CA ILE A 775 8.73 -27.65 -21.05
C ILE A 775 10.06 -27.88 -21.76
N ARG A 776 10.14 -27.59 -23.07
CA ARG A 776 11.34 -27.86 -23.87
C ARG A 776 12.56 -27.05 -23.40
N GLY A 777 13.66 -27.73 -23.11
CA GLY A 777 14.93 -27.13 -22.71
C GLY A 777 15.96 -26.99 -23.84
N THR A 778 15.92 -27.86 -24.86
CA THR A 778 16.90 -27.87 -25.97
C THR A 778 16.35 -27.28 -27.28
N PHE A 779 16.99 -26.21 -27.76
CA PHE A 779 16.59 -25.46 -28.96
C PHE A 779 17.67 -25.42 -30.06
N HIS A 780 18.91 -25.83 -29.75
CA HIS A 780 20.02 -25.86 -30.71
C HIS A 780 20.89 -27.11 -30.52
N THR A 781 21.49 -27.66 -31.58
CA THR A 781 22.36 -28.85 -31.47
C THR A 781 23.64 -28.60 -30.68
N ASP A 782 24.14 -27.36 -30.74
CA ASP A 782 25.43 -26.97 -30.16
C ASP A 782 25.21 -26.12 -28.88
N GLN A 783 24.07 -26.38 -28.21
CA GLN A 783 23.70 -25.77 -26.94
C GLN A 783 24.55 -26.37 -25.81
N VAL A 784 25.03 -25.51 -24.91
CA VAL A 784 25.77 -25.90 -23.70
C VAL A 784 24.99 -25.64 -22.42
N GLU A 785 24.09 -24.67 -22.41
CA GLU A 785 23.25 -24.32 -21.26
C GLU A 785 21.81 -24.06 -21.69
N SER A 786 20.85 -24.48 -20.87
CA SER A 786 19.43 -24.10 -20.95
C SER A 786 19.12 -23.24 -19.72
N VAL A 787 18.31 -22.20 -19.91
CA VAL A 787 17.92 -21.26 -18.85
C VAL A 787 16.40 -21.09 -18.86
N LEU A 788 15.76 -21.45 -17.76
CA LEU A 788 14.33 -21.21 -17.52
C LEU A 788 14.17 -19.86 -16.81
N ILE A 789 13.50 -18.92 -17.48
CA ILE A 789 13.35 -17.53 -17.01
C ILE A 789 12.03 -17.34 -16.27
N SER A 790 10.93 -17.84 -16.82
CA SER A 790 9.60 -17.76 -16.22
C SER A 790 8.68 -18.84 -16.78
N VAL A 791 7.72 -19.29 -15.98
CA VAL A 791 6.62 -20.16 -16.41
C VAL A 791 5.36 -19.71 -15.72
N ASN A 792 4.30 -19.52 -16.48
CA ASN A 792 3.05 -18.98 -15.96
C ASN A 792 1.85 -19.72 -16.56
N VAL A 793 1.02 -20.29 -15.68
CA VAL A 793 -0.21 -21.01 -16.03
C VAL A 793 -1.39 -20.21 -15.50
N ASN A 794 -2.37 -19.95 -16.37
CA ASN A 794 -3.61 -19.30 -15.96
C ASN A 794 -4.59 -20.34 -15.40
N SER A 795 -4.93 -20.22 -14.11
CA SER A 795 -5.93 -21.07 -13.44
C SER A 795 -7.17 -20.27 -13.08
N GLY A 796 -8.33 -20.90 -13.21
CA GLY A 796 -9.62 -20.28 -12.98
C GLY A 796 -9.97 -20.07 -11.51
N PHE A 797 -10.74 -19.03 -11.22
CA PHE A 797 -11.49 -18.90 -9.97
C PHE A 797 -12.88 -18.27 -10.21
N SER A 798 -13.79 -18.49 -9.27
CA SER A 798 -15.16 -17.97 -9.35
C SER A 798 -15.26 -16.52 -8.90
N ASP A 799 -15.91 -15.68 -9.69
CA ASP A 799 -16.36 -14.35 -9.31
C ASP A 799 -17.76 -14.07 -9.87
N SER A 800 -18.54 -13.20 -9.23
CA SER A 800 -19.99 -13.13 -9.40
C SER A 800 -20.52 -12.09 -10.39
N ASP A 801 -19.64 -11.40 -11.13
CA ASP A 801 -20.01 -10.34 -12.09
C ASP A 801 -19.78 -10.73 -13.56
N GLU A 802 -20.71 -10.27 -14.42
CA GLU A 802 -20.83 -10.66 -15.83
C GLU A 802 -19.78 -10.03 -16.76
N SER A 803 -19.02 -10.84 -17.52
CA SER A 803 -18.80 -10.62 -18.97
C SER A 803 -18.06 -11.78 -19.67
N GLU A 804 -18.66 -12.22 -20.79
CA GLU A 804 -18.07 -12.89 -21.98
C GLU A 804 -17.28 -14.22 -21.92
N PHE A 805 -17.36 -14.93 -23.06
CA PHE A 805 -16.76 -16.23 -23.46
C PHE A 805 -16.14 -17.15 -22.39
N ASN A 806 -16.87 -18.23 -22.06
CA ASN A 806 -16.36 -19.31 -21.21
C ASN A 806 -16.53 -20.69 -21.87
N LEU A 807 -15.39 -21.36 -22.10
CA LEU A 807 -15.29 -22.71 -22.66
C LEU A 807 -15.31 -23.81 -21.57
N VAL A 808 -15.25 -23.42 -20.30
CA VAL A 808 -15.34 -24.32 -19.14
C VAL A 808 -16.79 -24.74 -18.92
N GLU A 809 -17.00 -26.04 -18.74
CA GLU A 809 -18.31 -26.65 -18.43
C GLU A 809 -18.55 -26.75 -16.92
N LYS A 810 -19.82 -26.59 -16.52
CA LYS A 810 -20.36 -27.04 -15.24
C LYS A 810 -21.45 -28.07 -15.51
N CYS A 811 -21.15 -29.31 -15.17
CA CYS A 811 -22.01 -30.46 -15.34
C CYS A 811 -22.96 -30.64 -14.14
N GLU A 812 -24.11 -31.27 -14.40
CA GLU A 812 -24.97 -31.80 -13.34
C GLU A 812 -24.50 -33.22 -13.02
N CYS A 813 -23.81 -33.38 -11.89
CA CYS A 813 -23.22 -34.65 -11.48
C CYS A 813 -24.22 -35.52 -10.72
N PRO A 814 -24.35 -36.81 -11.07
CA PRO A 814 -25.16 -37.75 -10.30
C PRO A 814 -24.48 -38.09 -8.96
N ILE A 815 -25.27 -38.67 -8.05
CA ILE A 815 -24.83 -39.09 -6.71
C ILE A 815 -23.53 -39.92 -6.80
N GLY A 816 -22.53 -39.55 -5.99
CA GLY A 816 -21.22 -40.18 -5.97
C GLY A 816 -20.14 -39.50 -6.81
N TYR A 817 -20.48 -38.43 -7.55
CA TYR A 817 -19.55 -37.65 -8.36
C TYR A 817 -19.62 -36.16 -8.02
N THR A 818 -18.46 -35.50 -8.07
CA THR A 818 -18.33 -34.05 -7.79
C THR A 818 -17.25 -33.40 -8.66
N GLY A 819 -17.10 -32.08 -8.57
CA GLY A 819 -16.27 -31.27 -9.48
C GLY A 819 -17.05 -30.65 -10.64
N LEU A 820 -16.40 -29.79 -11.43
CA LEU A 820 -17.07 -29.06 -12.52
C LEU A 820 -17.44 -29.97 -13.71
N SER A 821 -16.61 -30.96 -13.99
CA SER A 821 -16.82 -31.97 -15.03
C SER A 821 -17.16 -33.35 -14.45
N CYS A 822 -17.62 -33.44 -13.19
CA CYS A 822 -17.83 -34.70 -12.48
C CYS A 822 -16.56 -35.58 -12.40
N GLU A 823 -15.39 -34.92 -12.41
CA GLU A 823 -14.09 -35.56 -12.51
C GLU A 823 -13.59 -36.15 -11.19
N LYS A 824 -14.17 -35.77 -10.05
CA LYS A 824 -13.87 -36.30 -8.72
C LYS A 824 -14.99 -37.24 -8.25
N CYS A 825 -14.69 -38.12 -7.31
CA CYS A 825 -15.73 -38.81 -6.55
C CYS A 825 -16.21 -37.93 -5.41
N ASP A 826 -17.50 -38.03 -5.09
CA ASP A 826 -18.11 -37.34 -3.96
C ASP A 826 -17.68 -37.98 -2.62
N PHE A 827 -17.91 -37.29 -1.51
CA PHE A 827 -17.48 -37.77 -0.19
C PHE A 827 -18.03 -39.18 0.11
N GLY A 828 -17.14 -40.11 0.49
CA GLY A 828 -17.51 -41.50 0.74
C GLY A 828 -17.70 -42.35 -0.52
N TYR A 829 -17.12 -41.93 -1.65
CA TYR A 829 -17.04 -42.72 -2.88
C TYR A 829 -15.59 -42.83 -3.36
N VAL A 830 -15.18 -44.03 -3.80
CA VAL A 830 -13.84 -44.29 -4.34
C VAL A 830 -13.90 -44.61 -5.83
N ARG A 831 -12.85 -44.22 -6.58
CA ARG A 831 -12.78 -44.38 -8.03
C ARG A 831 -12.17 -45.73 -8.42
N ILE A 832 -12.94 -46.57 -9.10
CA ILE A 832 -12.46 -47.78 -9.78
C ILE A 832 -12.26 -47.51 -11.27
N TYR A 833 -11.17 -48.03 -11.85
CA TYR A 833 -10.84 -47.85 -13.27
C TYR A 833 -11.10 -49.14 -14.06
N GLU A 834 -12.05 -49.12 -14.99
CA GLU A 834 -12.23 -50.22 -15.94
C GLU A 834 -11.19 -50.16 -17.06
N ASN A 835 -10.62 -51.32 -17.43
CA ASN A 835 -9.57 -51.40 -18.45
C ASN A 835 -10.17 -51.39 -19.88
N SER A 836 -10.40 -50.19 -20.42
CA SER A 836 -10.65 -49.99 -21.85
C SER A 836 -9.35 -50.01 -22.67
N THR A 837 -9.41 -50.58 -23.89
CA THR A 837 -8.36 -50.53 -24.91
C THR A 837 -8.29 -49.19 -25.67
N SER A 838 -9.29 -48.32 -25.54
CA SER A 838 -9.37 -47.02 -26.26
C SER A 838 -8.61 -45.87 -25.58
N HIS A 839 -7.94 -46.11 -24.46
CA HIS A 839 -7.38 -45.09 -23.56
C HIS A 839 -8.40 -44.14 -22.89
N GLU A 840 -9.70 -44.28 -23.19
CA GLU A 840 -10.80 -43.57 -22.52
C GLU A 840 -11.10 -44.24 -21.16
N LYS A 841 -10.15 -44.18 -20.23
CA LYS A 841 -10.30 -44.75 -18.87
C LYS A 841 -11.25 -43.92 -18.01
N LEU A 842 -12.54 -44.09 -18.25
CA LEU A 842 -13.63 -43.51 -17.49
C LEU A 842 -13.75 -44.24 -16.13
N GLY A 843 -13.22 -43.61 -15.08
CA GLY A 843 -13.28 -44.16 -13.73
C GLY A 843 -14.67 -44.03 -13.12
N LYS A 844 -15.21 -45.14 -12.61
CA LYS A 844 -16.52 -45.17 -11.94
C LYS A 844 -16.35 -44.90 -10.45
N CYS A 845 -17.17 -44.01 -9.89
CA CYS A 845 -17.22 -43.79 -8.45
C CYS A 845 -18.20 -44.79 -7.82
N VAL A 846 -17.75 -45.52 -6.81
CA VAL A 846 -18.56 -46.51 -6.08
C VAL A 846 -18.60 -46.16 -4.59
N PRO A 847 -19.75 -46.32 -3.91
CA PRO A 847 -19.91 -45.93 -2.52
C PRO A 847 -19.07 -46.80 -1.58
N CYS A 848 -18.52 -46.18 -0.56
CA CYS A 848 -17.80 -46.83 0.53
C CYS A 848 -18.77 -47.29 1.63
N SER A 849 -18.51 -48.47 2.22
CA SER A 849 -19.26 -49.05 3.36
C SER A 849 -19.01 -48.32 4.71
N CYS A 850 -18.70 -47.02 4.69
CA CYS A 850 -18.14 -46.26 5.82
C CYS A 850 -19.15 -45.46 6.62
N ASN A 851 -20.43 -45.87 6.58
CA ASN A 851 -21.55 -45.17 7.22
C ASN A 851 -21.63 -43.66 6.91
N GLY A 852 -21.08 -43.17 5.80
CA GLY A 852 -21.04 -41.73 5.48
C GLY A 852 -20.05 -40.90 6.32
N HIS A 853 -19.04 -41.53 6.93
CA HIS A 853 -18.07 -40.85 7.81
C HIS A 853 -16.61 -40.89 7.36
N ALA A 854 -16.23 -41.60 6.29
CA ALA A 854 -14.88 -41.53 5.71
C ALA A 854 -14.93 -41.08 4.24
N GLU A 855 -13.92 -40.31 3.81
CA GLU A 855 -13.82 -39.80 2.44
C GLU A 855 -13.49 -40.92 1.43
N THR A 856 -12.62 -41.85 1.82
CA THR A 856 -12.12 -42.97 0.99
C THR A 856 -12.21 -44.30 1.73
N CYS A 857 -12.09 -45.41 0.97
CA CYS A 857 -12.08 -46.78 1.49
C CYS A 857 -11.28 -47.71 0.59
N ASP A 858 -10.83 -48.82 1.17
CA ASP A 858 -10.33 -49.98 0.46
C ASP A 858 -11.49 -50.98 0.23
N LEU A 859 -11.83 -51.22 -1.03
CA LEU A 859 -12.93 -52.10 -1.43
C LEU A 859 -12.59 -53.60 -1.32
N ASP A 860 -11.31 -53.96 -1.37
CA ASP A 860 -10.86 -55.36 -1.28
C ASP A 860 -10.76 -55.80 0.18
N LEU A 861 -10.42 -54.86 1.09
CA LEU A 861 -10.36 -55.09 2.53
C LEU A 861 -11.67 -54.73 3.27
N ASP A 862 -12.61 -54.04 2.61
CA ASP A 862 -13.85 -53.48 3.19
C ASP A 862 -13.59 -52.64 4.46
N LYS A 863 -12.51 -51.85 4.39
CA LYS A 863 -12.04 -50.94 5.44
C LYS A 863 -12.08 -49.50 4.99
N CYS A 864 -12.46 -48.63 5.89
CA CYS A 864 -12.46 -47.20 5.66
C CYS A 864 -11.06 -46.60 5.81
N GLY A 865 -10.85 -45.43 5.18
CA GLY A 865 -9.74 -44.56 5.51
C GLY A 865 -9.96 -43.86 6.85
N GLU A 866 -9.39 -42.66 7.01
CA GLU A 866 -9.56 -41.85 8.22
C GLU A 866 -11.06 -41.55 8.49
N CYS A 867 -11.56 -42.01 9.63
CA CYS A 867 -12.92 -41.72 10.10
C CYS A 867 -13.04 -40.25 10.55
N GLN A 868 -13.94 -39.52 9.91
CA GLN A 868 -14.26 -38.12 10.21
C GLN A 868 -15.51 -38.04 11.11
N HIS A 869 -16.08 -36.84 11.28
CA HIS A 869 -17.32 -36.61 12.03
C HIS A 869 -17.30 -37.13 13.49
N ASN A 870 -16.11 -37.26 14.09
CA ASN A 870 -15.87 -37.83 15.42
C ASN A 870 -16.34 -39.29 15.56
N THR A 871 -16.12 -40.09 14.52
CA THR A 871 -16.38 -41.53 14.49
C THR A 871 -15.08 -42.34 14.53
N ASP A 872 -15.21 -43.64 14.80
CA ASP A 872 -14.13 -44.62 14.96
C ASP A 872 -14.64 -46.03 14.59
N GLY A 873 -13.74 -47.00 14.42
CA GLY A 873 -14.04 -48.36 13.97
C GLY A 873 -13.61 -48.64 12.52
N GLU A 874 -13.57 -49.90 12.10
CA GLU A 874 -13.08 -50.26 10.75
C GLU A 874 -14.03 -49.79 9.63
N ARG A 875 -15.29 -49.49 9.98
CA ARG A 875 -16.32 -48.90 9.11
C ARG A 875 -16.87 -47.57 9.66
N CYS A 876 -16.15 -46.93 10.58
CA CYS A 876 -16.60 -45.74 11.29
C CYS A 876 -17.96 -45.94 12.01
N GLU A 877 -18.23 -47.15 12.49
CA GLU A 877 -19.52 -47.62 13.00
C GLU A 877 -19.85 -47.17 14.44
N ARG A 878 -18.93 -46.50 15.13
CA ARG A 878 -19.09 -45.99 16.49
C ARG A 878 -18.60 -44.55 16.64
N CYS A 879 -19.07 -43.84 17.65
CA CYS A 879 -18.48 -42.55 18.01
C CYS A 879 -17.09 -42.75 18.63
N ALA A 880 -16.19 -41.81 18.34
CA ALA A 880 -14.86 -41.75 18.97
C ALA A 880 -14.98 -41.45 20.48
N VAL A 881 -13.94 -41.79 21.24
CA VAL A 881 -13.90 -41.57 22.70
C VAL A 881 -14.13 -40.08 23.02
N GLY A 882 -15.02 -39.80 23.97
CA GLY A 882 -15.46 -38.45 24.32
C GLY A 882 -16.64 -37.91 23.49
N TYR A 883 -17.23 -38.74 22.63
CA TYR A 883 -18.43 -38.42 21.86
C TYR A 883 -19.53 -39.49 22.04
N TYR A 884 -20.80 -39.08 21.96
CA TYR A 884 -21.98 -39.96 22.06
C TYR A 884 -22.95 -39.69 20.90
N GLY A 885 -23.74 -40.71 20.54
CA GLY A 885 -24.72 -40.63 19.47
C GLY A 885 -24.83 -41.92 18.68
N ASN A 886 -25.18 -41.85 17.39
CA ASN A 886 -25.38 -43.01 16.53
C ASN A 886 -24.71 -42.82 15.17
N ALA A 887 -23.46 -43.28 15.05
CA ALA A 887 -22.61 -43.21 13.85
C ALA A 887 -23.08 -44.08 12.66
N MET A 888 -24.30 -44.64 12.71
CA MET A 888 -24.90 -45.43 11.62
C MET A 888 -25.95 -44.64 10.82
N LEU A 889 -26.20 -43.36 11.17
CA LEU A 889 -27.20 -42.52 10.48
C LEU A 889 -26.62 -41.81 9.25
N GLY A 890 -25.31 -41.61 9.20
CA GLY A 890 -24.56 -41.05 8.08
C GLY A 890 -24.67 -39.54 7.92
N THR A 891 -24.74 -38.80 9.03
CA THR A 891 -24.72 -37.35 9.03
C THR A 891 -23.50 -36.79 9.80
N PRO A 892 -22.96 -35.61 9.42
CA PRO A 892 -21.84 -34.99 10.14
C PRO A 892 -22.08 -34.67 11.63
N TYR A 893 -23.31 -34.80 12.12
CA TYR A 893 -23.73 -34.43 13.47
C TYR A 893 -24.14 -35.63 14.34
N ASP A 894 -23.88 -36.84 13.87
CA ASP A 894 -24.29 -38.10 14.51
C ASP A 894 -23.59 -38.34 15.85
N CYS A 895 -22.36 -37.86 16.01
CA CYS A 895 -21.55 -37.98 17.22
C CYS A 895 -21.27 -36.61 17.84
N LYS A 896 -21.80 -36.39 19.05
CA LYS A 896 -21.78 -35.12 19.79
C LYS A 896 -20.84 -35.22 20.99
N ARG A 897 -20.10 -34.15 21.29
CA ARG A 897 -19.12 -34.12 22.40
C ARG A 897 -19.83 -34.33 23.74
N CYS A 898 -19.28 -35.21 24.58
CA CYS A 898 -19.70 -35.37 25.96
C CYS A 898 -19.60 -34.04 26.73
N SER A 899 -20.56 -33.77 27.62
CA SER A 899 -20.55 -32.60 28.50
C SER A 899 -20.76 -33.09 29.94
N CYS A 900 -19.67 -33.23 30.69
CA CYS A 900 -19.65 -33.90 31.99
C CYS A 900 -19.10 -32.99 33.12
N PRO A 901 -19.80 -31.92 33.55
CA PRO A 901 -21.12 -31.48 33.10
C PRO A 901 -21.11 -30.47 31.94
N LEU A 902 -19.98 -29.84 31.66
CA LEU A 902 -19.84 -28.85 30.58
C LEU A 902 -18.97 -29.39 29.44
N SER A 903 -19.13 -28.83 28.24
CA SER A 903 -18.36 -29.23 27.04
C SER A 903 -16.95 -28.59 26.97
N ILE A 904 -16.48 -28.00 28.07
CA ILE A 904 -15.19 -27.29 28.19
C ILE A 904 -14.24 -28.09 29.07
N ASP A 905 -12.96 -28.14 28.69
CA ASP A 905 -11.99 -29.06 29.32
C ASP A 905 -11.70 -28.73 30.79
N SER A 906 -12.00 -27.51 31.25
CA SER A 906 -11.88 -27.12 32.66
C SER A 906 -12.97 -27.71 33.57
N ASN A 907 -14.10 -28.13 32.98
CA ASN A 907 -15.32 -28.59 33.65
C ASN A 907 -15.94 -29.80 32.93
N ASN A 908 -15.10 -30.65 32.35
CA ASN A 908 -15.48 -31.92 31.75
C ASN A 908 -14.73 -33.04 32.47
N PHE A 909 -15.25 -33.41 33.63
CA PHE A 909 -14.67 -34.35 34.59
C PHE A 909 -14.92 -35.81 34.21
N SER A 910 -15.08 -36.10 32.91
CA SER A 910 -15.11 -37.47 32.40
C SER A 910 -14.63 -37.55 30.94
N PRO A 911 -13.70 -38.47 30.61
CA PRO A 911 -13.19 -38.62 29.25
C PRO A 911 -14.16 -39.34 28.31
N SER A 912 -15.26 -39.93 28.81
CA SER A 912 -16.20 -40.70 27.99
C SER A 912 -17.62 -40.73 28.55
N CYS A 913 -18.60 -40.92 27.67
CA CYS A 913 -20.01 -41.02 28.01
C CYS A 913 -20.75 -41.93 27.03
N GLN A 914 -21.94 -42.38 27.41
CA GLN A 914 -22.79 -43.28 26.61
C GLN A 914 -24.25 -42.81 26.60
N LEU A 915 -24.98 -43.14 25.53
CA LEU A 915 -26.42 -42.89 25.46
C LEU A 915 -27.19 -43.67 26.53
N HIS A 916 -28.22 -43.06 27.10
CA HIS A 916 -29.09 -43.69 28.08
C HIS A 916 -30.42 -44.11 27.42
N GLU A 917 -30.55 -45.40 27.11
CA GLU A 917 -31.78 -45.94 26.52
C GLU A 917 -32.92 -46.04 27.55
N VAL A 918 -33.95 -45.22 27.38
CA VAL A 918 -35.17 -45.27 28.20
C VAL A 918 -36.15 -46.27 27.58
N SER A 919 -36.23 -47.48 28.15
CA SER A 919 -37.23 -48.48 27.76
C SER A 919 -38.52 -48.31 28.58
N MET A 920 -39.62 -47.84 27.95
CA MET A 920 -40.94 -47.75 28.58
C MET A 920 -42.10 -48.08 27.61
N ASP A 921 -43.10 -48.80 28.14
CA ASP A 921 -44.18 -49.45 27.39
C ASP A 921 -45.20 -48.49 26.72
N MET A 922 -45.36 -48.66 25.40
CA MET A 922 -46.21 -47.83 24.52
C MET A 922 -47.71 -48.21 24.52
N ASN A 923 -48.36 -48.34 25.68
CA ASN A 923 -49.78 -48.76 25.74
C ASN A 923 -50.72 -47.95 26.66
N ARG A 924 -50.27 -46.83 27.26
CA ARG A 924 -51.14 -45.92 28.03
C ARG A 924 -50.69 -44.45 27.99
N MET A 925 -50.90 -43.73 26.88
CA MET A 925 -51.03 -42.27 26.88
C MET A 925 -51.65 -41.71 25.60
N SER A 926 -52.25 -40.53 25.70
CA SER A 926 -52.98 -39.83 24.62
C SER A 926 -52.03 -39.12 23.63
N ASN A 927 -52.45 -39.04 22.36
CA ASN A 927 -51.63 -38.55 21.24
C ASN A 927 -50.98 -37.15 21.45
N GLU A 928 -51.57 -36.25 22.24
CA GLU A 928 -50.99 -34.93 22.51
C GLU A 928 -49.69 -34.95 23.35
N LEU A 929 -49.43 -36.04 24.09
CA LEU A 929 -48.19 -36.20 24.86
C LEU A 929 -47.07 -36.87 24.03
N ILE A 930 -47.44 -37.68 23.04
CA ILE A 930 -46.49 -38.37 22.14
C ILE A 930 -45.72 -37.35 21.28
N GLN A 931 -46.41 -36.34 20.75
CA GLN A 931 -45.80 -35.30 19.90
C GLN A 931 -44.75 -34.43 20.62
N ARG A 932 -44.77 -34.36 21.96
CA ARG A 932 -43.85 -33.52 22.75
C ARG A 932 -42.59 -34.24 23.25
N HIS A 933 -42.58 -35.58 23.33
CA HIS A 933 -41.43 -36.33 23.84
C HIS A 933 -40.42 -36.77 22.77
N ILE A 934 -40.83 -36.87 21.49
CA ILE A 934 -39.97 -37.37 20.40
C ILE A 934 -38.71 -36.49 20.16
N ASN A 935 -38.71 -35.22 20.58
CA ASN A 935 -37.58 -34.30 20.42
C ASN A 935 -36.63 -34.19 21.64
N THR A 936 -36.81 -35.00 22.71
CA THR A 936 -36.11 -34.77 24.01
C THR A 936 -35.49 -36.01 24.68
N SER A 937 -35.26 -37.10 23.94
CA SER A 937 -34.72 -38.36 24.52
C SER A 937 -33.49 -38.90 23.78
N LEU A 938 -32.41 -38.12 23.78
CA LEU A 938 -31.03 -38.61 23.63
C LEU A 938 -30.22 -38.07 24.82
N ASP A 939 -30.65 -38.43 26.02
CA ASP A 939 -29.88 -38.12 27.22
C ASP A 939 -28.69 -39.10 27.33
N PHE A 940 -27.59 -38.64 27.91
CA PHE A 940 -26.35 -39.41 28.00
C PHE A 940 -25.82 -39.38 29.44
N VAL A 941 -25.12 -40.47 29.80
CA VAL A 941 -24.50 -40.64 31.12
C VAL A 941 -22.99 -40.74 30.95
N CYS A 942 -22.27 -39.95 31.73
CA CYS A 942 -20.81 -39.99 31.82
C CYS A 942 -20.43 -41.19 32.70
N ASN A 943 -19.54 -42.05 32.20
CA ASN A 943 -19.30 -43.38 32.78
C ASN A 943 -17.95 -43.52 33.49
N GLN A 944 -17.14 -42.46 33.50
CA GLN A 944 -15.81 -42.41 34.14
C GLN A 944 -15.62 -41.03 34.78
N CYS A 945 -16.37 -40.70 35.84
CA CYS A 945 -16.13 -39.43 36.55
C CYS A 945 -14.75 -39.43 37.23
N GLU A 946 -14.07 -38.28 37.24
CA GLU A 946 -12.85 -38.07 38.03
C GLU A 946 -13.13 -38.25 39.54
N ASP A 947 -12.10 -38.61 40.31
CA ASP A 947 -12.21 -38.79 41.77
C ASP A 947 -12.76 -37.53 42.45
N GLY A 948 -13.81 -37.71 43.27
CA GLY A 948 -14.50 -36.62 43.96
C GLY A 948 -15.70 -36.02 43.20
N TYR A 949 -16.07 -36.58 42.03
CA TYR A 949 -17.25 -36.19 41.26
C TYR A 949 -18.21 -37.36 41.07
N THR A 950 -19.51 -37.08 41.14
CA THR A 950 -20.60 -38.05 41.00
C THR A 950 -21.82 -37.42 40.30
N GLY A 951 -22.88 -38.20 40.08
CA GLY A 951 -24.04 -37.81 39.28
C GLY A 951 -23.94 -38.27 37.82
N ALA A 952 -25.04 -38.12 37.07
CA ALA A 952 -25.14 -38.66 35.70
C ALA A 952 -24.19 -37.99 34.71
N LYS A 953 -23.74 -36.76 35.02
CA LYS A 953 -22.85 -35.94 34.22
C LYS A 953 -21.68 -35.39 35.06
N CYS A 954 -21.31 -36.08 36.13
CA CYS A 954 -20.26 -35.64 37.07
C CYS A 954 -20.53 -34.22 37.63
N GLU A 955 -21.80 -33.86 37.77
CA GLU A 955 -22.28 -32.52 38.12
C GLU A 955 -22.36 -32.27 39.64
N ILE A 956 -22.18 -33.32 40.44
CA ILE A 956 -22.28 -33.33 41.90
C ILE A 956 -20.90 -33.65 42.48
N CYS A 957 -20.51 -33.03 43.60
CA CYS A 957 -19.34 -33.50 44.35
C CYS A 957 -19.67 -34.77 45.14
N ASP A 958 -18.76 -35.74 45.09
CA ASP A 958 -18.92 -37.03 45.75
C ASP A 958 -18.76 -36.93 47.28
N ASP A 959 -19.12 -37.98 48.00
CA ASP A 959 -19.09 -37.99 49.47
C ASP A 959 -17.69 -37.62 50.01
N GLY A 960 -17.64 -36.57 50.84
CA GLY A 960 -16.39 -36.02 51.37
C GLY A 960 -15.77 -34.91 50.52
N PHE A 961 -16.43 -34.43 49.46
CA PHE A 961 -16.00 -33.28 48.65
C PHE A 961 -17.08 -32.17 48.62
N TYR A 962 -16.67 -30.95 48.26
CA TYR A 962 -17.57 -29.81 48.05
C TYR A 962 -17.12 -28.92 46.88
N GLY A 963 -18.06 -28.27 46.20
CA GLY A 963 -17.78 -27.41 45.04
C GLY A 963 -19.00 -27.20 44.15
N ARG A 964 -18.78 -26.63 42.96
CA ARG A 964 -19.82 -26.40 41.93
C ARG A 964 -19.32 -26.78 40.53
N PRO A 965 -19.33 -28.07 40.17
CA PRO A 965 -18.82 -28.56 38.87
C PRO A 965 -19.46 -27.89 37.64
N ASP A 966 -20.69 -27.40 37.78
CA ASP A 966 -21.48 -26.71 36.77
C ASP A 966 -21.04 -25.26 36.49
N VAL A 967 -20.11 -24.70 37.27
CA VAL A 967 -19.60 -23.34 37.12
C VAL A 967 -18.19 -23.34 36.54
N ILE A 968 -17.99 -22.60 35.44
CA ILE A 968 -16.71 -22.48 34.73
C ILE A 968 -15.55 -22.17 35.70
N GLY A 969 -14.55 -23.05 35.72
CA GLY A 969 -13.34 -22.95 36.55
C GLY A 969 -13.49 -23.47 37.99
N SER A 970 -14.69 -23.83 38.44
CA SER A 970 -14.93 -24.46 39.75
C SER A 970 -14.74 -25.98 39.69
N LYS A 971 -14.30 -26.56 40.81
CA LYS A 971 -13.93 -27.98 40.98
C LYS A 971 -14.39 -28.48 42.35
N CYS A 972 -14.54 -29.80 42.48
CA CYS A 972 -14.77 -30.45 43.77
C CYS A 972 -13.47 -30.51 44.58
N MET A 973 -13.53 -30.10 45.85
CA MET A 973 -12.42 -30.01 46.79
C MET A 973 -12.72 -30.84 48.04
N PRO A 974 -11.74 -31.51 48.68
CA PRO A 974 -12.00 -32.30 49.90
C PRO A 974 -12.60 -31.48 51.05
N CYS A 975 -13.54 -32.07 51.79
CA CYS A 975 -14.19 -31.47 52.96
C CYS A 975 -13.16 -31.08 54.04
N PRO A 976 -13.16 -29.82 54.54
CA PRO A 976 -12.16 -29.31 55.48
C PRO A 976 -12.49 -29.67 56.94
N CYS A 977 -12.92 -30.91 57.20
CA CYS A 977 -13.61 -31.32 58.43
C CYS A 977 -12.94 -32.50 59.16
N ASN A 978 -11.64 -32.70 58.95
CA ASN A 978 -10.84 -33.78 59.55
C ASN A 978 -11.51 -35.18 59.43
N GLY A 979 -12.03 -35.49 58.24
CA GLY A 979 -12.74 -36.75 57.95
C GLY A 979 -14.26 -36.74 58.24
N GLY A 980 -14.81 -35.66 58.79
CA GLY A 980 -16.25 -35.47 58.95
C GLY A 980 -16.97 -35.00 57.67
N PRO A 981 -18.30 -35.24 57.55
CA PRO A 981 -19.09 -34.80 56.39
C PRO A 981 -19.31 -33.28 56.39
N CYS A 982 -19.30 -32.68 55.19
CA CYS A 982 -19.55 -31.27 54.97
C CYS A 982 -20.67 -31.02 53.95
N ASP A 983 -21.20 -29.79 53.91
CA ASP A 983 -22.15 -29.37 52.88
C ASP A 983 -21.48 -29.41 51.49
N PRO A 984 -22.05 -30.14 50.50
CA PRO A 984 -21.40 -30.37 49.20
C PRO A 984 -21.31 -29.13 48.30
N ASN A 985 -21.99 -28.02 48.64
CA ASN A 985 -21.86 -26.75 47.92
C ASN A 985 -20.97 -25.76 48.68
N THR A 986 -21.08 -25.68 50.02
CA THR A 986 -20.44 -24.62 50.82
C THR A 986 -19.23 -25.08 51.63
N GLY A 987 -18.94 -26.38 51.71
CA GLY A 987 -17.80 -26.93 52.46
C GLY A 987 -17.87 -26.75 53.97
N ARG A 988 -19.06 -26.47 54.53
CA ARG A 988 -19.27 -26.25 55.96
C ARG A 988 -19.48 -27.59 56.66
N CYS A 989 -18.76 -27.86 57.74
CA CYS A 989 -18.90 -29.12 58.46
C CYS A 989 -20.29 -29.27 59.08
N ILE A 990 -20.91 -30.44 58.86
CA ILE A 990 -22.26 -30.75 59.36
C ILE A 990 -22.21 -31.20 60.83
N ALA A 991 -21.15 -31.94 61.20
CA ALA A 991 -20.88 -32.37 62.56
C ALA A 991 -19.37 -32.33 62.84
N CYS A 992 -19.01 -31.89 64.06
CA CYS A 992 -17.63 -31.85 64.53
C CYS A 992 -17.37 -32.98 65.53
N LEU A 993 -16.41 -33.84 65.19
CA LEU A 993 -16.00 -35.00 65.99
C LEU A 993 -14.83 -34.63 66.92
N GLY A 994 -14.54 -35.46 67.92
CA GLY A 994 -13.41 -35.20 68.85
C GLY A 994 -13.58 -33.98 69.76
N ASN A 995 -14.81 -33.67 70.19
CA ASN A 995 -15.13 -32.52 71.06
C ASN A 995 -14.70 -31.15 70.51
N THR A 996 -14.64 -31.01 69.19
CA THR A 996 -14.35 -29.75 68.50
C THR A 996 -15.61 -28.97 68.11
N GLU A 997 -15.45 -27.68 67.84
CA GLU A 997 -16.47 -26.78 67.30
C GLU A 997 -15.87 -25.81 66.27
N GLY A 998 -16.74 -24.99 65.65
CA GLY A 998 -16.35 -24.06 64.58
C GLY A 998 -17.02 -24.36 63.25
N TRP A 999 -16.66 -23.61 62.20
CA TRP A 999 -17.20 -23.83 60.85
C TRP A 999 -16.44 -24.93 60.09
N ARG A 1000 -15.21 -25.19 60.50
CA ARG A 1000 -14.28 -26.21 60.02
C ARG A 1000 -13.84 -27.17 61.13
N CYS A 1001 -14.55 -27.15 62.26
CA CYS A 1001 -14.20 -27.90 63.47
C CYS A 1001 -12.80 -27.54 64.01
N GLU A 1002 -12.43 -26.26 63.86
CA GLU A 1002 -11.06 -25.75 63.99
C GLU A 1002 -10.56 -25.50 65.43
N ARG A 1003 -11.36 -25.82 66.46
CA ARG A 1003 -11.08 -25.50 67.88
C ARG A 1003 -11.80 -26.45 68.83
N CYS A 1004 -11.30 -26.58 70.06
CA CYS A 1004 -11.98 -27.33 71.11
C CYS A 1004 -13.25 -26.62 71.62
N LYS A 1005 -14.23 -27.41 72.09
CA LYS A 1005 -15.40 -26.90 72.82
C LYS A 1005 -15.02 -26.40 74.21
N ASP A 1006 -15.81 -25.49 74.77
CA ASP A 1006 -15.68 -25.05 76.16
C ASP A 1006 -15.67 -26.25 77.13
N GLY A 1007 -14.69 -26.26 78.05
CA GLY A 1007 -14.47 -27.40 78.96
C GLY A 1007 -13.59 -28.53 78.38
N TYR A 1008 -13.03 -28.34 77.19
CA TYR A 1008 -12.07 -29.25 76.56
C TYR A 1008 -10.82 -28.50 76.05
N TRP A 1009 -9.69 -29.19 75.97
CA TRP A 1009 -8.40 -28.65 75.52
C TRP A 1009 -7.60 -29.68 74.71
N GLY A 1010 -6.61 -29.23 73.93
CA GLY A 1010 -5.75 -30.10 73.11
C GLY A 1010 -5.66 -29.67 71.64
N ASP A 1011 -5.23 -30.56 70.75
CA ASP A 1011 -5.20 -30.31 69.31
C ASP A 1011 -6.55 -30.67 68.66
N PRO A 1012 -7.24 -29.72 68.00
CA PRO A 1012 -8.50 -29.98 67.28
C PRO A 1012 -8.38 -30.98 66.12
N HIS A 1013 -7.17 -31.31 65.65
CA HIS A 1013 -6.95 -32.31 64.61
C HIS A 1013 -6.97 -33.74 65.15
N ASP A 1014 -6.37 -33.97 66.32
CA ASP A 1014 -6.30 -35.29 66.98
C ASP A 1014 -7.46 -35.54 67.96
N GLY A 1015 -8.12 -34.47 68.43
CA GLY A 1015 -9.29 -34.49 69.31
C GLY A 1015 -9.01 -33.88 70.68
N CYS A 1016 -10.02 -33.24 71.26
CA CYS A 1016 -9.89 -32.48 72.50
C CYS A 1016 -10.28 -33.30 73.75
N GLU A 1017 -9.40 -33.25 74.76
CA GLU A 1017 -9.55 -33.90 76.06
C GLU A 1017 -10.34 -33.03 77.04
N LEU A 1018 -10.99 -33.64 78.03
CA LEU A 1018 -11.81 -32.95 79.02
C LEU A 1018 -10.93 -32.20 80.05
N CYS A 1019 -11.30 -30.98 80.41
CA CYS A 1019 -10.73 -30.30 81.59
C CYS A 1019 -11.05 -31.12 82.86
N ASN A 1020 -10.03 -31.45 83.65
CA ASN A 1020 -10.16 -32.22 84.90
C ASN A 1020 -9.76 -31.36 86.12
N CYS A 1021 -10.47 -30.25 86.33
CA CYS A 1021 -10.20 -29.33 87.44
C CYS A 1021 -10.81 -29.86 88.75
N TYR A 1022 -10.05 -29.84 89.83
CA TYR A 1022 -10.49 -30.29 91.15
C TYR A 1022 -11.61 -29.39 91.68
N GLU A 1023 -12.83 -29.93 91.82
CA GLU A 1023 -14.05 -29.15 92.11
C GLU A 1023 -13.95 -28.29 93.39
N VAL A 1024 -13.21 -28.77 94.39
CA VAL A 1024 -13.00 -28.04 95.65
C VAL A 1024 -12.01 -26.89 95.46
N GLY A 1025 -10.90 -27.10 94.76
CA GLY A 1025 -9.82 -26.12 94.60
C GLY A 1025 -9.92 -25.19 93.38
N ALA A 1026 -10.68 -25.55 92.34
CA ALA A 1026 -10.86 -24.74 91.13
C ALA A 1026 -12.13 -23.87 91.18
N ILE A 1027 -12.15 -22.75 90.44
CA ILE A 1027 -13.33 -21.86 90.33
C ILE A 1027 -14.44 -22.49 89.49
N SER A 1028 -14.07 -23.21 88.43
CA SER A 1028 -14.97 -23.89 87.50
C SER A 1028 -14.21 -25.00 86.77
N ASN A 1029 -14.91 -26.02 86.24
CA ASN A 1029 -14.31 -27.06 85.39
C ASN A 1029 -14.08 -26.58 83.93
N VAL A 1030 -13.53 -25.37 83.78
CA VAL A 1030 -13.13 -24.76 82.52
C VAL A 1030 -11.66 -24.39 82.65
N CYS A 1031 -10.86 -24.90 81.72
CA CYS A 1031 -9.42 -24.74 81.66
C CYS A 1031 -9.01 -24.03 80.37
N ASP A 1032 -7.75 -23.62 80.28
CA ASP A 1032 -7.19 -23.04 79.05
C ASP A 1032 -7.23 -24.06 77.90
N VAL A 1033 -7.88 -23.69 76.78
CA VAL A 1033 -8.11 -24.57 75.62
C VAL A 1033 -6.83 -25.06 74.92
N THR A 1034 -5.67 -24.47 75.21
CA THR A 1034 -4.37 -24.85 74.61
C THR A 1034 -3.46 -25.63 75.56
N ASN A 1035 -3.52 -25.39 76.87
CA ASN A 1035 -2.58 -25.98 77.84
C ASN A 1035 -3.23 -26.66 79.05
N GLY A 1036 -4.56 -26.66 79.13
CA GLY A 1036 -5.30 -27.41 80.14
C GLY A 1036 -5.27 -26.82 81.56
N GLN A 1037 -4.61 -25.68 81.78
CA GLN A 1037 -4.48 -25.10 83.11
C GLN A 1037 -5.83 -24.66 83.67
N CYS A 1038 -6.17 -25.15 84.86
CA CYS A 1038 -7.37 -24.77 85.60
C CYS A 1038 -7.17 -23.46 86.38
N VAL A 1039 -8.27 -22.72 86.61
CA VAL A 1039 -8.23 -21.48 87.40
C VAL A 1039 -8.51 -21.79 88.87
N CYS A 1040 -7.48 -21.65 89.72
CA CYS A 1040 -7.55 -22.04 91.12
C CYS A 1040 -8.17 -20.96 92.03
N LYS A 1041 -8.84 -21.41 93.09
CA LYS A 1041 -9.28 -20.57 94.21
C LYS A 1041 -8.05 -20.16 95.05
N PRO A 1042 -8.11 -19.04 95.80
CA PRO A 1042 -7.02 -18.63 96.67
C PRO A 1042 -6.60 -19.76 97.63
N ARG A 1043 -5.29 -19.90 97.90
CA ARG A 1043 -4.67 -21.00 98.69
C ARG A 1043 -4.58 -22.36 97.99
N PHE A 1044 -5.14 -22.53 96.79
CA PHE A 1044 -4.99 -23.73 95.97
C PHE A 1044 -4.05 -23.48 94.79
N GLY A 1045 -3.32 -24.51 94.37
CA GLY A 1045 -2.39 -24.50 93.26
C GLY A 1045 -2.31 -25.84 92.54
N GLY A 1046 -1.42 -25.95 91.56
CA GLY A 1046 -1.31 -27.11 90.67
C GLY A 1046 -2.00 -26.89 89.32
N HIS A 1047 -1.80 -27.82 88.38
CA HIS A 1047 -2.41 -27.77 87.05
C HIS A 1047 -3.94 -27.95 87.11
N GLN A 1048 -4.39 -28.84 88.01
CA GLN A 1048 -5.79 -29.15 88.26
C GLN A 1048 -6.36 -28.46 89.52
N CYS A 1049 -5.58 -27.62 90.20
CA CYS A 1049 -5.93 -26.97 91.47
C CYS A 1049 -6.11 -27.95 92.66
N ASP A 1050 -5.43 -29.08 92.59
CA ASP A 1050 -5.45 -30.23 93.50
C ASP A 1050 -4.30 -30.24 94.53
N GLU A 1051 -3.52 -29.16 94.61
CA GLU A 1051 -2.49 -28.94 95.64
C GLU A 1051 -2.78 -27.67 96.47
N CYS A 1052 -2.13 -27.54 97.63
CA CYS A 1052 -2.09 -26.26 98.35
C CYS A 1052 -1.03 -25.30 97.79
N GLU A 1053 -1.36 -24.01 97.78
CA GLU A 1053 -0.43 -22.92 97.46
C GLU A 1053 0.70 -22.83 98.52
N PHE A 1054 1.87 -22.33 98.13
CA PHE A 1054 3.03 -22.28 99.02
C PHE A 1054 2.79 -21.40 100.26
N GLY A 1055 3.04 -21.92 101.46
CA GLY A 1055 2.65 -21.29 102.73
C GLY A 1055 1.35 -21.82 103.34
N PHE A 1056 0.65 -22.69 102.62
CA PHE A 1056 -0.52 -23.43 103.09
C PHE A 1056 -0.26 -24.93 102.95
N GLY A 1057 -0.92 -25.75 103.78
CA GLY A 1057 -0.78 -27.19 103.74
C GLY A 1057 -1.98 -27.91 104.36
N ASN A 1058 -2.12 -29.20 104.06
CA ASN A 1058 -3.29 -30.03 104.36
C ASN A 1058 -4.54 -29.65 103.53
N ILE A 1059 -4.59 -30.17 102.30
CA ILE A 1059 -5.70 -29.91 101.36
C ILE A 1059 -7.06 -30.40 101.88
N THR A 1060 -7.09 -31.47 102.69
CA THR A 1060 -8.35 -31.97 103.29
C THR A 1060 -8.97 -31.02 104.31
N LEU A 1061 -8.24 -29.98 104.74
CA LEU A 1061 -8.70 -28.94 105.66
C LEU A 1061 -8.86 -27.56 104.99
N ASP A 1062 -9.00 -27.50 103.66
CA ASP A 1062 -9.13 -26.25 102.88
C ASP A 1062 -7.86 -25.37 102.92
N CYS A 1063 -6.70 -26.05 102.85
CA CYS A 1063 -5.36 -25.45 102.81
C CYS A 1063 -5.17 -24.33 103.87
N PRO A 1064 -5.21 -24.65 105.18
CA PRO A 1064 -4.90 -23.70 106.24
C PRO A 1064 -3.45 -23.21 106.15
N PRO A 1065 -3.15 -21.99 106.66
CA PRO A 1065 -1.80 -21.46 106.69
C PRO A 1065 -0.89 -22.27 107.61
N CYS A 1066 0.36 -22.43 107.23
CA CYS A 1066 1.38 -23.10 108.04
C CYS A 1066 1.73 -22.28 109.30
N GLU A 1067 1.10 -22.60 110.43
CA GLU A 1067 1.36 -21.95 111.72
C GLU A 1067 2.56 -22.58 112.48
N CYS A 1068 3.71 -22.70 111.81
CA CYS A 1068 4.91 -23.31 112.40
C CYS A 1068 5.50 -22.47 113.53
N ASN A 1069 5.77 -23.08 114.67
CA ASN A 1069 6.35 -22.41 115.84
C ASN A 1069 7.80 -22.00 115.54
N ILE A 1070 8.07 -20.69 115.54
CA ILE A 1070 9.38 -20.12 115.17
C ILE A 1070 10.56 -20.60 116.04
N ASN A 1071 10.29 -21.00 117.29
CA ASN A 1071 11.33 -21.54 118.17
C ASN A 1071 11.54 -23.05 117.95
N GLY A 1072 10.46 -23.80 117.70
CA GLY A 1072 10.53 -25.27 117.63
C GLY A 1072 10.61 -25.88 116.23
N SER A 1073 10.29 -25.13 115.18
CA SER A 1073 10.43 -25.56 113.78
C SER A 1073 11.70 -25.00 113.14
N SER A 1074 12.23 -25.70 112.13
CA SER A 1074 13.38 -25.24 111.34
C SER A 1074 12.99 -24.33 110.16
N ASP A 1075 11.72 -24.29 109.78
CA ASP A 1075 11.17 -23.46 108.70
C ASP A 1075 9.76 -22.95 109.10
N THR A 1076 9.31 -21.85 108.49
CA THR A 1076 7.93 -21.37 108.55
C THR A 1076 6.99 -22.10 107.59
N PHE A 1077 7.54 -22.79 106.58
CA PHE A 1077 6.75 -23.59 105.63
C PHE A 1077 6.51 -25.01 106.17
N CYS A 1078 5.25 -25.44 106.14
CA CYS A 1078 4.82 -26.80 106.41
C CYS A 1078 4.71 -27.60 105.10
N ASP A 1079 4.69 -28.93 105.23
CA ASP A 1079 4.44 -29.83 104.11
C ASP A 1079 3.03 -29.61 103.51
N ARG A 1080 2.93 -29.54 102.17
CA ARG A 1080 1.70 -29.14 101.46
C ARG A 1080 0.57 -30.16 101.62
N GLU A 1081 0.88 -31.45 101.70
CA GLU A 1081 -0.13 -32.51 101.80
C GLU A 1081 -0.55 -32.78 103.25
N SER A 1082 0.40 -32.88 104.18
CA SER A 1082 0.13 -33.24 105.58
C SER A 1082 -0.14 -32.03 106.49
N GLY A 1083 0.41 -30.86 106.16
CA GLY A 1083 0.42 -29.68 107.03
C GLY A 1083 1.43 -29.75 108.17
N GLN A 1084 2.31 -30.75 108.20
CA GLN A 1084 3.32 -30.92 109.25
C GLN A 1084 4.47 -29.91 109.07
N CYS A 1085 4.78 -29.16 110.13
CA CYS A 1085 5.96 -28.31 110.20
C CYS A 1085 7.24 -29.14 110.45
N PRO A 1086 8.41 -28.75 109.92
CA PRO A 1086 9.66 -29.47 110.14
C PRO A 1086 10.22 -29.17 111.54
N CYS A 1087 10.08 -30.10 112.48
CA CYS A 1087 10.46 -29.88 113.88
C CYS A 1087 11.96 -30.05 114.14
N LYS A 1088 12.53 -29.21 115.01
CA LYS A 1088 13.90 -29.37 115.52
C LYS A 1088 13.97 -30.59 116.47
N MET A 1089 15.17 -31.10 116.68
CA MET A 1089 15.42 -32.28 117.51
C MET A 1089 14.93 -32.07 118.97
N GLY A 1090 14.19 -33.05 119.50
CA GLY A 1090 13.60 -32.98 120.85
C GLY A 1090 12.25 -32.26 120.93
N ILE A 1091 11.62 -31.96 119.79
CA ILE A 1091 10.36 -31.20 119.68
C ILE A 1091 9.38 -31.93 118.75
N GLU A 1092 8.11 -31.94 119.11
CA GLU A 1092 7.01 -32.62 118.41
C GLU A 1092 5.74 -31.75 118.29
N GLY A 1093 4.71 -32.31 117.65
CA GLY A 1093 3.44 -31.65 117.32
C GLY A 1093 3.39 -31.13 115.88
N LEU A 1094 2.18 -30.94 115.33
CA LEU A 1094 1.97 -30.49 113.94
C LEU A 1094 2.66 -29.14 113.66
N LYS A 1095 2.71 -28.27 114.69
CA LYS A 1095 3.30 -26.93 114.66
C LYS A 1095 4.69 -26.87 115.32
N CYS A 1096 5.22 -27.99 115.81
CA CYS A 1096 6.48 -28.05 116.56
C CYS A 1096 6.51 -27.16 117.81
N ASP A 1097 5.43 -27.20 118.59
CA ASP A 1097 5.20 -26.34 119.77
C ASP A 1097 5.34 -27.07 121.12
N THR A 1098 5.63 -28.38 121.10
CA THR A 1098 5.68 -29.23 122.30
C THR A 1098 7.05 -29.93 122.41
N CYS A 1099 7.69 -29.92 123.60
CA CYS A 1099 8.90 -30.70 123.82
C CYS A 1099 8.58 -32.20 123.91
N MET A 1100 9.42 -33.06 123.33
CA MET A 1100 9.32 -34.51 123.49
C MET A 1100 9.58 -34.93 124.96
N ASP A 1101 9.00 -36.06 125.36
CA ASP A 1101 9.23 -36.65 126.69
C ASP A 1101 10.74 -36.74 127.03
N THR A 1102 11.07 -36.39 128.28
CA THR A 1102 12.44 -36.18 128.85
C THR A 1102 13.15 -34.87 128.52
N TYR A 1103 12.60 -34.01 127.65
CA TYR A 1103 13.07 -32.65 127.40
C TYR A 1103 12.13 -31.60 128.01
N PHE A 1104 12.63 -30.42 128.38
CA PHE A 1104 11.80 -29.35 128.96
C PHE A 1104 12.26 -27.94 128.58
N GLY A 1105 11.38 -26.95 128.76
CA GLY A 1105 11.73 -25.53 128.62
C GLY A 1105 11.98 -25.08 127.17
N LEU A 1106 10.97 -25.22 126.30
CA LEU A 1106 11.03 -24.78 124.89
C LEU A 1106 11.54 -23.33 124.76
N SER A 1107 12.74 -23.19 124.22
CA SER A 1107 13.45 -21.93 123.99
C SER A 1107 13.83 -21.78 122.51
N ILE A 1108 14.48 -20.67 122.14
CA ILE A 1108 14.96 -20.44 120.77
C ILE A 1108 16.01 -21.49 120.33
N ASP A 1109 16.77 -22.02 121.30
CA ASP A 1109 17.79 -23.05 121.13
C ASP A 1109 17.21 -24.49 121.21
N GLY A 1110 15.89 -24.61 121.39
CA GLY A 1110 15.17 -25.89 121.56
C GLY A 1110 14.83 -26.19 123.03
N CYS A 1111 14.63 -27.46 123.36
CA CYS A 1111 14.31 -27.94 124.70
C CYS A 1111 15.57 -28.53 125.39
N GLU A 1112 15.75 -28.32 126.69
CA GLU A 1112 16.89 -28.84 127.48
C GLU A 1112 16.66 -30.31 127.93
N ASP A 1113 17.72 -31.12 127.92
CA ASP A 1113 17.74 -32.51 128.45
C ASP A 1113 17.94 -32.52 129.98
N MET A 1114 17.15 -33.30 130.71
CA MET A 1114 17.23 -33.37 132.19
C MET A 1114 18.54 -33.96 132.77
N ARG A 1115 19.43 -34.53 131.95
CA ARG A 1115 20.58 -35.33 132.45
C ARG A 1115 21.81 -34.52 132.89
N ASP A 1116 21.94 -33.26 132.53
CA ASP A 1116 23.25 -32.56 132.49
C ASP A 1116 23.61 -31.63 133.69
N LYS A 1117 22.89 -31.71 134.83
CA LYS A 1117 23.10 -30.81 136.00
C LYS A 1117 23.26 -31.54 137.36
N ARG A 1118 24.06 -32.62 137.41
CA ARG A 1118 24.41 -33.35 138.67
C ARG A 1118 25.88 -33.77 138.82
N GLN A 1119 26.84 -32.90 138.51
CA GLN A 1119 28.22 -33.02 139.03
C GLN A 1119 28.91 -31.64 139.11
N ILE A 1120 29.78 -31.46 140.11
CA ILE A 1120 30.46 -30.22 140.57
C ILE A 1120 29.79 -29.52 141.78
N GLN A 1121 29.67 -30.24 142.91
CA GLN A 1121 29.98 -29.78 144.29
C GLN A 1121 29.50 -30.80 145.34
N LYS A 1122 30.29 -31.87 145.54
CA LYS A 1122 30.53 -32.57 146.82
C LYS A 1122 31.28 -33.87 146.53
N ASP A 1123 32.61 -33.78 146.55
CA ASP A 1123 33.42 -34.92 146.97
C ASP A 1123 34.61 -34.41 147.78
N LYS A 1124 34.39 -34.38 149.09
CA LYS A 1124 35.42 -34.31 150.12
C LYS A 1124 35.00 -35.26 151.25
N LEU A 1125 35.57 -36.47 151.20
CA LEU A 1125 35.59 -37.52 152.22
C LEU A 1125 34.30 -38.34 152.49
N ILE A 1126 34.57 -39.54 153.02
CA ILE A 1126 33.76 -40.75 153.13
C ILE A 1126 32.99 -40.80 154.48
N GLU A 1127 31.87 -41.56 154.49
CA GLU A 1127 31.03 -41.94 155.64
C GLU A 1127 30.23 -40.82 156.35
N LEU A 1128 29.16 -40.36 155.70
CA LEU A 1128 27.78 -40.38 156.24
C LEU A 1128 26.72 -40.17 155.15
#